data_AF-A0AAW0WXX2-F1
#
_entry.id   AF-A0AAW0WXX2-F1
#
_cell.length_a   1.000
_cell.length_b   1.000
_cell.length_c   1.000
_cell.angle_alpha   90.00
_cell.angle_beta   90.00
_cell.angle_gamma   90.00
#
_symmetry.space_group_name_H-M   'P 1'
#
loop_
_entity.id
_entity.type
_entity.pdbx_description
1 polymer ?
#
loop_
_entity_poly.entity_id
_entity_poly.type
_entity_poly.pdbx_seq_one_letter_code
_entity_poly.pdbx_strand_id
1 'polypeptide(L)'
;RCISTSAHTSSSILVVDAPGFQNPASCGRTSGATFQDLCHNYTQERFQMLFHDTTFTAQTDRYAQENIEYGDVADEIGTPAPLIALIDKASSNCVVRTSQIDLRESDRRGLLWLLDEEAIFPGASDQSFLERLYAHYGDREYSQLLKKGAAADQFTLQHFQGTNPVTYSIQHWLKASRENPVMRQAAALLQESNKETLSRLFVFSRGPVSNTISGSVVGIEGSQSLRRASSIRRAFTTGTAGIKRKSVCLQVKFTVDGIIENLRRSKLRFVHCLLPQHNAGLCDLKASLMMPNNTNNSSEDILLNVPLVRSQLRGCQILDALRLHKQGFPEHLQYSEFRRRFAVLAPAEARAQAPVLDERAAVEVILAHLDLDSSVYRLGLSQIFFRTGAISRLEEQRDLVLTDVITCFQAHCRGYLARKKLEKRKVQETAIRCIQKNVRKFLGVREWPWWRLLVRVTPLLNVHRTEEELRTTKDELESVRARLERVEKERGYLKYENEKLESRLAEVTADLSEEHNTAHLAGERLEAEQAERMKLEKEVERLQANMRLVTTVNGKLEMERQALECEVVSVNNVNGDAEHDYDDAAEASLYKRKYDWCLREIELLKKQLKQQQEDDLDHLLLMKKQLEKKVSDAYEETEEQRQVVGQLKRKSQRLQAELNDLKILLEEQASRNNLLEKKQRK
;
A
#
# COMPACT_ATOMS: atom_id res chain seq x y z
N ARG A 1 15.88 -22.89 1.79
CA ARG A 1 14.64 -23.69 1.98
C ARG A 1 13.47 -22.73 1.85
N CYS A 2 12.56 -22.99 0.91
CA CYS A 2 11.41 -22.13 0.70
C CYS A 2 10.34 -22.41 1.77
N ILE A 3 9.76 -21.37 2.36
CA ILE A 3 8.64 -21.48 3.31
C ILE A 3 7.30 -21.60 2.55
N SER A 4 7.29 -21.41 1.21
CA SER A 4 6.07 -21.52 0.41
C SER A 4 5.69 -22.99 0.15
N THR A 5 4.41 -23.28 0.32
CA THR A 5 3.82 -24.60 0.08
C THR A 5 3.32 -24.68 -1.36
N SER A 6 3.47 -25.83 -2.02
CA SER A 6 2.80 -26.08 -3.31
C SER A 6 1.28 -26.30 -3.18
N ALA A 7 0.75 -26.35 -1.95
CA ALA A 7 -0.67 -26.50 -1.70
C ALA A 7 -1.41 -25.16 -1.85
N HIS A 8 -2.49 -25.17 -2.62
CA HIS A 8 -3.41 -24.03 -2.71
C HIS A 8 -4.24 -23.93 -1.43
N THR A 9 -4.06 -22.84 -0.67
CA THR A 9 -4.84 -22.55 0.54
C THR A 9 -5.99 -21.60 0.23
N SER A 10 -7.20 -21.95 0.67
CA SER A 10 -8.41 -21.11 0.53
C SER A 10 -8.48 -19.99 1.57
N SER A 11 -7.72 -20.09 2.66
CA SER A 11 -7.69 -19.11 3.74
C SER A 11 -6.29 -18.95 4.31
N SER A 12 -5.97 -17.78 4.84
CA SER A 12 -4.69 -17.48 5.48
C SER A 12 -4.87 -16.54 6.65
N ILE A 13 -4.03 -16.71 7.67
CA ILE A 13 -3.90 -15.77 8.78
C ILE A 13 -2.65 -14.93 8.51
N LEU A 14 -2.81 -13.62 8.52
CA LEU A 14 -1.70 -12.67 8.42
C LEU A 14 -1.35 -12.20 9.84
N VAL A 15 -0.11 -12.43 10.25
CA VAL A 15 0.44 -11.90 11.50
C VAL A 15 1.40 -10.77 11.13
N VAL A 16 1.17 -9.59 11.68
CA VAL A 16 2.01 -8.41 11.46
C VAL A 16 2.87 -8.22 12.70
N ASP A 17 4.17 -8.44 12.53
CA ASP A 17 5.20 -8.16 13.53
C ASP A 17 6.05 -7.01 13.00
N ALA A 18 5.83 -5.82 13.54
CA ALA A 18 6.51 -4.60 13.13
C ALA A 18 7.37 -4.06 14.28
N PRO A 19 8.45 -3.31 13.99
CA PRO A 19 9.24 -2.67 15.02
C PRO A 19 8.37 -1.85 15.98
N GLY A 20 8.58 -2.03 17.28
CA GLY A 20 7.83 -1.32 18.31
C GLY A 20 8.09 0.19 18.32
N PHE A 21 7.27 0.91 19.09
CA PHE A 21 7.41 2.35 19.28
C PHE A 21 8.73 2.70 19.99
N GLN A 22 9.47 3.66 19.45
CA GLN A 22 10.78 4.10 19.91
C GLN A 22 10.67 5.43 20.65
N ASN A 23 11.06 5.46 21.93
CA ASN A 23 11.23 6.68 22.70
C ASN A 23 12.57 6.65 23.46
N PRO A 24 13.67 7.10 22.85
CA PRO A 24 15.01 7.07 23.46
C PRO A 24 15.10 7.82 24.80
N ALA A 25 14.37 8.93 24.94
CA ALA A 25 14.35 9.73 26.17
C ALA A 25 13.79 8.94 27.36
N SER A 26 12.78 8.09 27.10
CA SER A 26 12.23 7.16 28.10
C SER A 26 13.26 6.15 28.62
N CYS A 27 14.28 5.85 27.82
CA CYS A 27 15.35 4.91 28.17
C CYS A 27 16.61 5.61 28.73
N GLY A 28 16.51 6.90 29.10
CA GLY A 28 17.62 7.69 29.64
C GLY A 28 18.65 8.14 28.60
N ARG A 29 18.37 7.99 27.29
CA ARG A 29 19.24 8.53 26.24
C ARG A 29 18.98 10.02 26.08
N THR A 30 20.05 10.82 26.09
CA THR A 30 20.00 12.28 25.94
C THR A 30 20.01 12.72 24.47
N SER A 31 20.43 11.84 23.55
CA SER A 31 20.28 12.05 22.12
C SER A 31 18.82 11.93 21.72
N GLY A 32 18.28 12.94 21.03
CA GLY A 32 16.92 12.88 20.46
C GLY A 32 16.75 11.69 19.49
N ALA A 33 15.51 11.29 19.27
CA ALA A 33 15.14 10.21 18.35
C ALA A 33 15.56 10.53 16.91
N THR A 34 15.97 9.49 16.18
CA THR A 34 16.49 9.58 14.82
C THR A 34 15.37 9.51 13.77
N PHE A 35 15.72 9.72 12.50
CA PHE A 35 14.79 9.52 11.38
C PHE A 35 14.27 8.07 11.32
N GLN A 36 15.10 7.07 11.63
CA GLN A 36 14.67 5.67 11.65
C GLN A 36 13.62 5.42 12.75
N ASP A 37 13.82 6.03 13.93
CA ASP A 37 12.85 5.97 15.02
C ASP A 37 11.51 6.59 14.59
N LEU A 38 11.55 7.71 13.86
CA LEU A 38 10.34 8.32 13.28
C LEU A 38 9.63 7.35 12.32
N CYS A 39 10.34 6.63 11.46
CA CYS A 39 9.73 5.66 10.55
C CYS A 39 9.00 4.52 11.29
N HIS A 40 9.59 4.02 12.38
CA HIS A 40 8.94 3.03 13.24
C HIS A 40 7.71 3.62 13.95
N ASN A 41 7.85 4.81 14.53
CA ASN A 41 6.77 5.50 15.24
C ASN A 41 5.61 5.86 14.32
N TYR A 42 5.90 6.30 13.08
CA TYR A 42 4.88 6.54 12.06
C TYR A 42 4.11 5.25 11.73
N THR A 43 4.79 4.11 11.62
CA THR A 43 4.13 2.82 11.37
C THR A 43 3.19 2.46 12.54
N GLN A 44 3.61 2.69 13.78
CA GLN A 44 2.78 2.45 14.97
C GLN A 44 1.58 3.40 15.05
N GLU A 45 1.75 4.69 14.74
CA GLU A 45 0.62 5.64 14.63
C GLU A 45 -0.38 5.17 13.58
N ARG A 46 0.09 4.74 12.41
CA ARG A 46 -0.76 4.24 11.32
C ARG A 46 -1.53 2.97 11.72
N PHE A 47 -0.94 2.08 12.51
CA PHE A 47 -1.67 0.96 13.11
C PHE A 47 -2.66 1.37 14.19
N GLN A 48 -2.33 2.39 14.99
CA GLN A 48 -3.28 2.96 15.95
C GLN A 48 -4.48 3.59 15.24
N MET A 49 -4.29 4.26 14.10
CA MET A 49 -5.40 4.72 13.25
C MET A 49 -6.23 3.55 12.74
N LEU A 50 -5.59 2.49 12.24
CA LEU A 50 -6.33 1.31 11.77
C LEU A 50 -7.19 0.69 12.89
N PHE A 51 -6.65 0.63 14.11
CA PHE A 51 -7.40 0.23 15.30
C PHE A 51 -8.58 1.17 15.56
N HIS A 52 -8.35 2.49 15.50
CA HIS A 52 -9.37 3.50 15.71
C HIS A 52 -10.52 3.38 14.69
N ASP A 53 -10.19 3.35 13.40
CA ASP A 53 -11.14 3.20 12.29
C ASP A 53 -11.97 1.92 12.43
N THR A 54 -11.34 0.81 12.81
CA THR A 54 -12.00 -0.49 12.90
C THR A 54 -12.90 -0.60 14.13
N THR A 55 -12.49 0.01 15.25
CA THR A 55 -13.13 -0.18 16.56
C THR A 55 -14.21 0.87 16.82
N PHE A 56 -13.96 2.12 16.44
CA PHE A 56 -14.85 3.24 16.69
C PHE A 56 -15.61 3.63 15.43
N THR A 57 -14.90 4.14 14.40
CA THR A 57 -15.53 4.69 13.18
C THR A 57 -16.46 3.68 12.51
N ALA A 58 -15.97 2.49 12.19
CA ALA A 58 -16.77 1.45 11.51
C ALA A 58 -17.96 0.96 12.34
N GLN A 59 -17.85 1.02 13.68
CA GLN A 59 -18.93 0.59 14.57
C GLN A 59 -20.01 1.68 14.68
N THR A 60 -19.59 2.93 14.86
CA THR A 60 -20.46 4.11 14.86
C THR A 60 -21.19 4.27 13.53
N ASP A 61 -20.48 4.14 12.41
CA ASP A 61 -21.07 4.18 11.06
C ASP A 61 -22.14 3.11 10.89
N ARG A 62 -21.91 1.91 11.44
CA ARG A 62 -22.91 0.83 11.40
C ARG A 62 -24.14 1.15 12.24
N TYR A 63 -23.96 1.69 13.44
CA TYR A 63 -25.09 2.10 14.27
C TYR A 63 -25.92 3.21 13.60
N ALA A 64 -25.26 4.17 12.95
CA ALA A 64 -25.93 5.20 12.17
C ALA A 64 -26.69 4.59 10.98
N GLN A 65 -26.09 3.65 10.24
CA GLN A 65 -26.75 2.98 9.11
C GLN A 65 -27.98 2.15 9.51
N GLU A 66 -27.96 1.57 10.71
CA GLU A 66 -29.01 0.67 11.21
C GLU A 66 -30.00 1.37 12.17
N ASN A 67 -29.87 2.70 12.34
CA ASN A 67 -30.66 3.51 13.27
C ASN A 67 -30.68 2.97 14.70
N ILE A 68 -29.50 2.56 15.19
CA ILE A 68 -29.33 2.08 16.57
C ILE A 68 -28.96 3.27 17.45
N GLU A 69 -29.80 3.55 18.45
CA GLU A 69 -29.44 4.48 19.52
C GLU A 69 -28.43 3.81 20.46
N TYR A 70 -27.28 4.46 20.61
CA TYR A 70 -26.24 4.11 21.56
C TYR A 70 -25.79 5.41 22.25
N GLY A 71 -25.39 5.35 23.53
CA GLY A 71 -25.16 6.56 24.34
C GLY A 71 -24.07 7.50 23.80
N ASP A 72 -24.01 8.73 24.33
CA ASP A 72 -23.17 9.88 23.90
C ASP A 72 -21.63 9.67 23.94
N VAL A 73 -21.14 8.43 24.06
CA VAL A 73 -19.71 8.12 24.24
C VAL A 73 -18.89 8.33 22.97
N ALA A 74 -19.49 8.26 21.77
CA ALA A 74 -18.72 8.39 20.53
C ALA A 74 -18.16 9.80 20.29
N ASP A 75 -18.86 10.84 20.75
CA ASP A 75 -18.47 12.23 20.50
C ASP A 75 -17.25 12.68 21.33
N GLU A 76 -16.89 11.93 22.38
CA GLU A 76 -15.76 12.23 23.26
C GLU A 76 -14.43 11.56 22.84
N ILE A 77 -14.44 10.71 21.81
CA ILE A 77 -13.26 9.89 21.44
C ILE A 77 -12.36 10.67 20.49
N GLY A 78 -11.17 11.05 20.96
CA GLY A 78 -10.16 11.72 20.14
C GLY A 78 -9.68 10.86 18.96
N THR A 79 -9.26 11.50 17.87
CA THR A 79 -8.78 10.82 16.65
C THR A 79 -7.25 10.96 16.48
N PRO A 80 -6.52 9.89 16.10
CA PRO A 80 -5.11 9.97 15.70
C PRO A 80 -4.85 10.73 14.37
N ALA A 81 -5.91 11.06 13.60
CA ALA A 81 -5.81 11.65 12.27
C ALA A 81 -4.96 12.93 12.14
N PRO A 82 -5.04 13.91 13.04
CA PRO A 82 -4.30 15.16 12.90
C PRO A 82 -2.77 14.96 12.90
N LEU A 83 -2.26 14.07 13.76
CA LEU A 83 -0.82 13.80 13.83
C LEU A 83 -0.33 13.05 12.58
N ILE A 84 -1.09 12.07 12.11
CA ILE A 84 -0.74 11.33 10.89
C ILE A 84 -0.74 12.26 9.68
N ALA A 85 -1.73 13.15 9.56
CA ALA A 85 -1.76 14.16 8.52
C ALA A 85 -0.55 15.10 8.59
N LEU A 86 -0.10 15.50 9.79
CA LEU A 86 1.13 16.28 9.95
C LEU A 86 2.36 15.53 9.42
N ILE A 87 2.39 14.19 9.47
CA ILE A 87 3.51 13.38 9.01
C ILE A 87 3.43 13.06 7.50
N ASP A 88 2.26 12.68 6.99
CA ASP A 88 2.13 12.02 5.67
C ASP A 88 1.20 12.70 4.65
N LYS A 89 0.57 13.83 5.01
CA LYS A 89 -0.36 14.55 4.13
C LYS A 89 0.32 14.90 2.81
N ALA A 90 -0.21 14.35 1.72
CA ALA A 90 0.25 14.67 0.37
C ALA A 90 -0.25 16.06 -0.05
N SER A 91 0.46 16.68 -1.00
CA SER A 91 -0.01 17.90 -1.65
C SER A 91 -1.33 17.64 -2.38
N SER A 92 -2.39 18.35 -2.04
CA SER A 92 -3.64 18.29 -2.79
C SER A 92 -3.53 19.21 -4.00
N ASN A 93 -3.36 18.65 -5.21
CA ASN A 93 -3.49 19.40 -6.46
C ASN A 93 -4.97 19.65 -6.80
N CYS A 94 -5.75 20.20 -5.86
CA CYS A 94 -7.13 20.57 -6.09
C CYS A 94 -7.17 21.93 -6.81
N VAL A 95 -7.32 21.90 -8.13
CA VAL A 95 -7.68 23.07 -8.95
C VAL A 95 -9.17 23.35 -8.74
N VAL A 96 -9.57 23.72 -7.52
CA VAL A 96 -10.93 24.22 -7.26
C VAL A 96 -10.79 25.57 -6.59
N ARG A 97 -11.30 26.60 -7.28
CA ARG A 97 -11.38 28.00 -6.82
C ARG A 97 -11.87 28.03 -5.38
N THR A 98 -10.97 28.27 -4.45
CA THR A 98 -11.29 28.40 -3.03
C THR A 98 -10.41 29.49 -2.41
N SER A 99 -10.85 30.00 -1.27
CA SER A 99 -10.37 31.25 -0.66
C SER A 99 -8.88 31.23 -0.31
N GLN A 100 -8.27 32.38 0.02
CA GLN A 100 -6.85 32.44 0.45
C GLN A 100 -6.54 31.54 1.66
N ILE A 101 -7.54 31.19 2.49
CA ILE A 101 -7.39 30.30 3.64
C ILE A 101 -7.34 28.84 3.17
N ASP A 102 -8.23 28.45 2.26
CA ASP A 102 -8.26 27.11 1.66
C ASP A 102 -6.98 26.83 0.85
N LEU A 103 -6.44 27.86 0.17
CA LEU A 103 -5.15 27.78 -0.52
C LEU A 103 -4.01 27.45 0.46
N ARG A 104 -3.96 28.10 1.63
CA ARG A 104 -2.93 27.83 2.66
C ARG A 104 -3.05 26.42 3.25
N GLU A 105 -4.27 25.92 3.47
CA GLU A 105 -4.47 24.56 3.97
C GLU A 105 -4.20 23.47 2.92
N SER A 106 -4.45 23.77 1.64
CA SER A 106 -4.16 22.87 0.51
C SER A 106 -2.67 22.72 0.19
N ASP A 107 -1.86 23.73 0.52
CA ASP A 107 -0.42 23.78 0.24
C ASP A 107 0.45 23.22 1.40
N ARG A 108 -0.18 22.91 2.55
CA ARG A 108 0.51 22.29 3.71
C ARG A 108 0.80 20.81 3.44
N ARG A 109 2.08 20.50 3.25
CA ARG A 109 2.61 19.15 3.04
C ARG A 109 3.07 18.54 4.37
N GLY A 110 2.82 17.23 4.52
CA GLY A 110 3.28 16.47 5.67
C GLY A 110 4.80 16.39 5.74
N LEU A 111 5.32 16.11 6.93
CA LEU A 111 6.74 16.05 7.25
C LEU A 111 7.56 15.21 6.25
N LEU A 112 7.08 14.01 5.88
CA LEU A 112 7.79 13.14 4.95
C LEU A 112 7.91 13.75 3.55
N TRP A 113 6.89 14.52 3.12
CA TRP A 113 6.90 15.21 1.83
C TRP A 113 7.81 16.43 1.84
N LEU A 114 7.82 17.20 2.95
CA LEU A 114 8.76 18.31 3.13
C LEU A 114 10.21 17.81 3.11
N LEU A 115 10.47 16.66 3.73
CA LEU A 115 11.79 16.05 3.76
C LEU A 115 12.23 15.55 2.37
N ASP A 116 11.31 15.01 1.58
CA ASP A 116 11.58 14.62 0.18
C ASP A 116 12.01 15.82 -0.67
N GLU A 117 11.31 16.95 -0.54
CA GLU A 117 11.59 18.17 -1.30
C GLU A 117 12.93 18.79 -0.92
N GLU A 118 13.20 18.94 0.38
CA GLU A 118 14.48 19.47 0.87
C GLU A 118 15.66 18.54 0.56
N ALA A 119 15.43 17.22 0.48
CA ALA A 119 16.48 16.27 0.11
C ALA A 119 16.99 16.50 -1.32
N ILE A 120 16.12 16.94 -2.24
CA ILE A 120 16.45 17.19 -3.64
C ILE A 120 17.12 18.56 -3.83
N PHE A 121 16.85 19.53 -2.94
CA PHE A 121 17.34 20.89 -3.08
C PHE A 121 18.86 21.01 -2.85
N PRO A 122 19.65 21.51 -3.83
CA PRO A 122 21.09 21.70 -3.67
C PRO A 122 21.38 22.76 -2.62
N GLY A 123 22.19 22.42 -1.61
CA GLY A 123 22.54 23.33 -0.51
C GLY A 123 21.59 23.31 0.70
N ALA A 124 20.50 22.52 0.65
CA ALA A 124 19.65 22.32 1.82
C ALA A 124 20.41 21.63 2.96
N SER A 125 20.12 22.08 4.19
CA SER A 125 20.69 21.58 5.44
C SER A 125 19.57 21.11 6.37
N ASP A 126 19.89 20.28 7.36
CA ASP A 126 18.86 19.78 8.28
C ASP A 126 18.11 20.96 8.95
N GLN A 127 18.80 22.08 9.17
CA GLN A 127 18.22 23.32 9.71
C GLN A 127 17.22 24.00 8.75
N SER A 128 17.50 24.03 7.43
CA SER A 128 16.55 24.59 6.45
C SER A 128 15.25 23.79 6.41
N PHE A 129 15.35 22.47 6.54
CA PHE A 129 14.18 21.61 6.70
C PHE A 129 13.38 21.94 7.98
N LEU A 130 14.05 22.12 9.13
CA LEU A 130 13.37 22.46 10.38
C LEU A 130 12.68 23.83 10.32
N GLU A 131 13.33 24.83 9.72
CA GLU A 131 12.74 26.15 9.49
C GLU A 131 11.48 26.05 8.61
N ARG A 132 11.55 25.26 7.53
CA ARG A 132 10.41 25.01 6.63
C ARG A 132 9.28 24.27 7.35
N LEU A 133 9.60 23.29 8.20
CA LEU A 133 8.61 22.59 9.02
C LEU A 133 7.84 23.57 9.92
N TYR A 134 8.54 24.50 10.59
CA TYR A 134 7.89 25.54 11.40
C TYR A 134 7.18 26.60 10.58
N ALA A 135 7.59 26.88 9.35
CA ALA A 135 6.83 27.76 8.47
C ALA A 135 5.46 27.17 8.09
N HIS A 136 5.37 25.83 7.93
CA HIS A 136 4.11 25.14 7.61
C HIS A 136 3.23 24.87 8.85
N TYR A 137 3.83 24.53 9.99
CA TYR A 137 3.12 24.03 11.18
C TYR A 137 3.43 24.81 12.47
N GLY A 138 3.99 26.02 12.38
CA GLY A 138 4.32 26.87 13.54
C GLY A 138 3.14 27.62 14.15
N ASP A 139 1.96 27.52 13.54
CA ASP A 139 0.75 28.20 14.01
C ASP A 139 0.19 27.61 15.31
N ARG A 140 -0.59 28.42 16.05
CA ARG A 140 -1.12 28.06 17.38
C ARG A 140 -1.97 26.78 17.37
N GLU A 141 -2.61 26.46 16.25
CA GLU A 141 -3.42 25.25 16.05
C GLU A 141 -2.58 23.96 16.16
N TYR A 142 -1.35 23.96 15.66
CA TYR A 142 -0.48 22.78 15.65
C TYR A 142 0.44 22.69 16.87
N SER A 143 0.40 23.68 17.76
CA SER A 143 1.19 23.69 19.00
C SER A 143 0.87 22.51 19.95
N GLN A 144 -0.29 21.88 19.76
CA GLN A 144 -0.70 20.67 20.46
C GLN A 144 -0.11 19.38 19.86
N LEU A 145 0.40 19.43 18.63
CA LEU A 145 0.97 18.28 17.90
C LEU A 145 2.49 18.39 17.77
N LEU A 146 3.00 19.59 17.47
CA LEU A 146 4.41 19.90 17.23
C LEU A 146 4.89 20.98 18.20
N LYS A 147 6.00 20.72 18.91
CA LYS A 147 6.65 21.68 19.81
C LYS A 147 8.13 21.84 19.47
N LYS A 148 8.68 23.03 19.74
CA LYS A 148 10.13 23.27 19.69
C LYS A 148 10.84 22.45 20.76
N GLY A 149 11.97 21.83 20.39
CA GLY A 149 12.80 21.08 21.33
C GLY A 149 13.63 22.00 22.22
N ALA A 150 14.35 21.40 23.17
CA ALA A 150 15.24 22.14 24.06
C ALA A 150 16.49 22.67 23.32
N ALA A 151 16.98 21.91 22.35
CA ALA A 151 18.06 22.31 21.46
C ALA A 151 17.52 22.84 20.12
N ALA A 152 18.31 23.67 19.44
CA ALA A 152 17.93 24.31 18.18
C ALA A 152 17.71 23.32 17.01
N ASP A 153 18.26 22.12 17.13
CA ASP A 153 18.18 21.01 16.18
C ASP A 153 17.16 19.94 16.62
N GLN A 154 16.28 20.27 17.56
CA GLN A 154 15.30 19.33 18.09
C GLN A 154 13.87 19.85 17.98
N PHE A 155 12.94 18.91 17.79
CA PHE A 155 11.52 19.16 17.87
C PHE A 155 10.81 17.99 18.54
N THR A 156 9.62 18.22 19.10
CA THR A 156 8.85 17.19 19.81
C THR A 156 7.51 16.96 19.14
N LEU A 157 7.21 15.70 18.81
CA LEU A 157 5.89 15.28 18.33
C LEU A 157 5.08 14.65 19.46
N GLN A 158 3.81 15.00 19.53
CA GLN A 158 2.87 14.53 20.55
C GLN A 158 2.19 13.22 20.11
N HIS A 159 2.96 12.14 20.06
CA HIS A 159 2.47 10.81 19.69
C HIS A 159 1.39 10.27 20.63
N PHE A 160 0.55 9.37 20.10
CA PHE A 160 -0.57 8.75 20.79
C PHE A 160 -1.46 9.78 21.51
N GLN A 161 -1.87 10.81 20.77
CA GLN A 161 -2.72 11.92 21.27
C GLN A 161 -2.08 12.65 22.47
N GLY A 162 -0.76 12.82 22.44
CA GLY A 162 0.00 13.54 23.47
C GLY A 162 0.29 12.75 24.76
N THR A 163 -0.02 11.47 24.80
CA THR A 163 0.29 10.63 25.98
C THR A 163 1.75 10.20 26.03
N ASN A 164 2.44 10.16 24.88
CA ASN A 164 3.82 9.72 24.78
C ASN A 164 4.63 10.65 23.85
N PRO A 165 4.98 11.87 24.29
CA PRO A 165 5.77 12.79 23.48
C PRO A 165 7.17 12.24 23.17
N VAL A 166 7.62 12.42 21.92
CA VAL A 166 8.96 12.03 21.47
C VAL A 166 9.69 13.24 20.93
N THR A 167 10.87 13.50 21.49
CA THR A 167 11.80 14.52 21.00
C THR A 167 12.73 13.91 19.96
N TYR A 168 12.69 14.45 18.75
CA TYR A 168 13.52 14.06 17.62
C TYR A 168 14.68 15.04 17.43
N SER A 169 15.84 14.50 17.06
CA SER A 169 17.00 15.27 16.59
C SER A 169 17.05 15.21 15.07
N ILE A 170 17.07 16.36 14.40
CA ILE A 170 17.10 16.45 12.92
C ILE A 170 18.45 16.05 12.32
N GLN A 171 19.47 15.85 13.14
CA GLN A 171 20.82 15.58 12.67
C GLN A 171 20.84 14.39 11.71
N HIS A 172 21.38 14.63 10.51
CA HIS A 172 21.52 13.65 9.43
C HIS A 172 20.23 13.17 8.78
N TRP A 173 19.09 13.84 8.96
CA TRP A 173 17.83 13.47 8.33
C TRP A 173 17.88 13.63 6.81
N LEU A 174 18.42 14.74 6.30
CA LEU A 174 18.59 14.92 4.86
C LEU A 174 19.59 13.92 4.27
N LYS A 175 20.65 13.59 5.02
CA LYS A 175 21.62 12.57 4.59
C LYS A 175 20.97 11.20 4.48
N ALA A 176 20.09 10.84 5.41
CA ALA A 176 19.34 9.58 5.38
C ALA A 176 18.27 9.56 4.27
N SER A 177 17.73 10.72 3.90
CA SER A 177 16.67 10.86 2.90
C SER A 177 17.19 10.98 1.47
N ARG A 178 18.43 11.47 1.30
CA ARG A 178 19.08 11.58 -0.01
C ARG A 178 19.51 10.21 -0.52
N GLU A 179 19.17 9.93 -1.76
CA GLU A 179 19.69 8.74 -2.44
C GLU A 179 21.19 8.92 -2.68
N ASN A 180 21.99 7.97 -2.19
CA ASN A 180 23.43 8.01 -2.39
C ASN A 180 23.76 7.55 -3.83
N PRO A 181 24.29 8.43 -4.70
CA PRO A 181 24.57 8.09 -6.09
C PRO A 181 25.60 6.95 -6.23
N VAL A 182 26.50 6.80 -5.26
CA VAL A 182 27.48 5.70 -5.21
C VAL A 182 26.78 4.37 -5.00
N MET A 183 25.73 4.32 -4.16
CA MET A 183 24.97 3.09 -3.92
C MET A 183 24.26 2.62 -5.19
N ARG A 184 23.75 3.56 -6.01
CA ARG A 184 23.10 3.25 -7.29
C ARG A 184 24.08 2.67 -8.31
N GLN A 185 25.27 3.26 -8.44
CA GLN A 185 26.33 2.77 -9.34
C GLN A 185 26.91 1.44 -8.84
N ALA A 186 27.12 1.30 -7.54
CA ALA A 186 27.59 0.05 -6.93
C ALA A 186 26.59 -1.10 -7.15
N ALA A 187 25.28 -0.84 -7.08
CA ALA A 187 24.28 -1.85 -7.37
C ALA A 187 24.39 -2.39 -8.81
N ALA A 188 24.59 -1.52 -9.81
CA ALA A 188 24.81 -1.94 -11.20
C ALA A 188 26.09 -2.79 -11.36
N LEU A 189 27.19 -2.38 -10.72
CA LEU A 189 28.44 -3.14 -10.74
C LEU A 189 28.30 -4.53 -10.08
N LEU A 190 27.57 -4.61 -8.95
CA LEU A 190 27.35 -5.86 -8.23
C LEU A 190 26.44 -6.83 -9.00
N GLN A 191 25.55 -6.33 -9.86
CA GLN A 191 24.76 -7.14 -10.79
C GLN A 191 25.66 -7.81 -11.84
N GLU A 192 26.66 -7.10 -12.34
CA GLU A 192 27.63 -7.60 -13.33
C GLU A 192 28.79 -8.40 -12.70
N SER A 193 28.70 -8.68 -11.39
CA SER A 193 29.75 -9.44 -10.70
C SER A 193 29.93 -10.84 -11.30
N ASN A 194 31.19 -11.22 -11.54
CA ASN A 194 31.57 -12.59 -11.93
C ASN A 194 31.24 -13.65 -10.87
N LYS A 195 30.94 -13.22 -9.62
CA LYS A 195 30.48 -14.12 -8.57
C LYS A 195 28.98 -14.30 -8.71
N GLU A 196 28.57 -15.47 -9.18
CA GLU A 196 27.16 -15.81 -9.41
C GLU A 196 26.26 -15.55 -8.18
N THR A 197 26.74 -15.81 -6.97
CA THR A 197 26.00 -15.50 -5.73
C THR A 197 25.74 -14.00 -5.56
N LEU A 198 26.73 -13.14 -5.85
CA LEU A 198 26.58 -11.69 -5.77
C LEU A 198 25.69 -11.18 -6.90
N SER A 199 25.94 -11.61 -8.14
CA SER A 199 25.08 -11.24 -9.26
C SER A 199 23.61 -11.60 -8.97
N ARG A 200 23.32 -12.84 -8.53
CA ARG A 200 21.95 -13.28 -8.17
C ARG A 200 21.32 -12.46 -7.03
N LEU A 201 22.09 -12.03 -6.03
CA LEU A 201 21.57 -11.17 -4.96
C LEU A 201 21.08 -9.82 -5.49
N PHE A 202 21.78 -9.25 -6.48
CA PHE A 202 21.45 -7.94 -7.06
C PHE A 202 20.64 -8.02 -8.36
N VAL A 203 20.44 -9.20 -8.95
CA VAL A 203 19.54 -9.41 -10.12
C VAL A 203 18.10 -8.98 -9.79
N PHE A 204 17.64 -9.15 -8.55
CA PHE A 204 16.33 -8.66 -8.10
C PHE A 204 16.24 -7.13 -8.04
N SER A 205 17.38 -6.43 -8.08
CA SER A 205 17.43 -4.97 -8.24
C SER A 205 17.23 -4.52 -9.70
N ARG A 206 17.09 -5.45 -10.69
CA ARG A 206 16.63 -5.12 -12.06
C ARG A 206 15.14 -4.75 -12.13
N GLY A 207 14.38 -5.09 -11.09
CA GLY A 207 12.96 -4.77 -11.03
C GLY A 207 12.71 -3.31 -10.64
N PRO A 208 11.76 -2.60 -11.27
CA PRO A 208 11.32 -1.26 -10.87
C PRO A 208 10.75 -1.13 -9.44
N VAL A 209 10.76 -2.22 -8.67
CA VAL A 209 10.23 -2.35 -7.32
C VAL A 209 11.28 -3.08 -6.47
N SER A 210 11.79 -2.41 -5.44
CA SER A 210 12.48 -3.11 -4.36
C SER A 210 11.46 -4.04 -3.70
N ASN A 211 11.48 -5.34 -3.99
CA ASN A 211 10.63 -6.36 -3.35
C ASN A 211 10.99 -6.57 -1.86
N THR A 212 11.55 -5.56 -1.18
CA THR A 212 12.04 -5.61 0.20
C THR A 212 10.93 -5.76 1.23
N ILE A 213 9.66 -5.61 0.85
CA ILE A 213 8.52 -5.89 1.73
C ILE A 213 7.92 -7.23 1.34
N SER A 214 8.71 -8.28 1.53
CA SER A 214 8.31 -9.58 2.06
C SER A 214 9.42 -10.59 1.75
N GLY A 215 10.43 -10.65 2.63
CA GLY A 215 11.46 -11.71 2.61
C GLY A 215 10.95 -13.13 2.84
N SER A 216 9.64 -13.38 2.72
CA SER A 216 9.02 -14.71 2.81
C SER A 216 8.23 -15.12 1.56
N VAL A 217 8.28 -14.36 0.46
CA VAL A 217 7.68 -14.79 -0.82
C VAL A 217 8.77 -15.11 -1.85
N VAL A 218 9.59 -16.09 -1.51
CA VAL A 218 10.36 -16.83 -2.51
C VAL A 218 9.38 -17.80 -3.19
N GLY A 219 9.29 -17.75 -4.52
CA GLY A 219 8.30 -18.52 -5.30
C GLY A 219 7.58 -17.74 -6.39
N ILE A 220 7.94 -16.48 -6.67
CA ILE A 220 7.52 -15.78 -7.90
C ILE A 220 8.48 -16.18 -9.03
N GLU A 221 8.59 -17.48 -9.28
CA GLU A 221 9.00 -18.02 -10.57
C GLU A 221 7.72 -18.58 -11.18
N GLY A 222 7.05 -17.78 -12.01
CA GLY A 222 5.84 -18.17 -12.73
C GLY A 222 4.51 -17.77 -12.07
N SER A 223 3.89 -16.73 -12.62
CA SER A 223 2.46 -16.62 -12.98
C SER A 223 1.30 -17.15 -12.08
N GLN A 224 1.46 -17.54 -10.80
CA GLN A 224 0.40 -18.33 -10.14
C GLN A 224 -0.15 -17.82 -8.80
N SER A 225 0.14 -16.58 -8.35
CA SER A 225 -0.66 -15.98 -7.27
C SER A 225 -0.69 -14.46 -7.29
N LEU A 226 -1.41 -13.90 -8.27
CA LEU A 226 -1.66 -12.46 -8.37
C LEU A 226 -2.57 -11.93 -7.26
N ARG A 227 -3.46 -12.74 -6.65
CA ARG A 227 -4.52 -12.19 -5.77
C ARG A 227 -4.03 -11.58 -4.45
N ARG A 228 -2.93 -12.08 -3.87
CA ARG A 228 -2.41 -11.57 -2.57
C ARG A 228 -1.24 -10.60 -2.74
N ALA A 229 -0.44 -10.74 -3.79
CA ALA A 229 0.69 -9.83 -4.05
C ALA A 229 0.31 -8.62 -4.93
N SER A 230 -0.91 -8.57 -5.47
CA SER A 230 -1.41 -7.47 -6.32
C SER A 230 -1.78 -6.22 -5.51
N SER A 231 -2.31 -6.32 -4.29
CA SER A 231 -2.73 -5.15 -3.51
C SER A 231 -1.54 -4.31 -3.03
N ILE A 232 -0.53 -4.97 -2.46
CA ILE A 232 0.72 -4.31 -2.05
C ILE A 232 1.40 -3.70 -3.28
N ARG A 233 1.55 -4.45 -4.37
CA ARG A 233 2.13 -3.89 -5.62
C ARG A 233 1.34 -2.71 -6.16
N ARG A 234 0.01 -2.74 -6.17
CA ARG A 234 -0.84 -1.62 -6.60
C ARG A 234 -0.63 -0.36 -5.75
N ALA A 235 -0.46 -0.51 -4.43
CA ALA A 235 -0.15 0.61 -3.54
C ALA A 235 1.22 1.27 -3.84
N PHE A 236 2.15 0.54 -4.47
CA PHE A 236 3.47 1.03 -4.87
C PHE A 236 3.58 1.52 -6.31
N THR A 237 2.65 1.12 -7.19
CA THR A 237 2.75 1.37 -8.64
C THR A 237 1.74 2.37 -9.18
N THR A 238 0.75 2.78 -8.38
CA THR A 238 -0.34 3.65 -8.85
C THR A 238 -0.29 5.03 -8.20
N GLY A 239 -0.62 6.09 -8.96
CA GLY A 239 -0.69 7.46 -8.46
C GLY A 239 0.67 8.02 -8.02
N THR A 240 0.68 8.87 -6.99
CA THR A 240 1.90 9.52 -6.46
C THR A 240 2.97 8.54 -5.97
N ALA A 241 2.59 7.32 -5.58
CA ALA A 241 3.51 6.26 -5.16
C ALA A 241 4.39 5.73 -6.30
N GLY A 242 3.81 5.55 -7.49
CA GLY A 242 4.56 5.16 -8.68
C GLY A 242 5.56 6.23 -9.11
N ILE A 243 5.20 7.51 -8.93
CA ILE A 243 6.01 8.66 -9.31
C ILE A 243 7.19 8.85 -8.33
N LYS A 244 6.92 8.82 -7.03
CA LYS A 244 7.93 9.08 -5.98
C LYS A 244 8.58 7.80 -5.43
N ARG A 245 8.53 6.69 -6.18
CA ARG A 245 9.04 5.36 -5.74
C ARG A 245 10.54 5.33 -5.36
N LYS A 246 11.35 6.25 -5.89
CA LYS A 246 12.79 6.37 -5.59
C LYS A 246 13.08 7.14 -4.30
N SER A 247 12.08 7.84 -3.76
CA SER A 247 12.19 8.60 -2.51
C SER A 247 12.32 7.67 -1.32
N VAL A 248 13.45 7.76 -0.61
CA VAL A 248 13.72 6.94 0.58
C VAL A 248 12.72 7.24 1.70
N CYS A 249 12.36 8.52 1.89
CA CYS A 249 11.45 8.93 2.95
C CYS A 249 9.98 8.57 2.65
N LEU A 250 9.54 8.67 1.39
CA LEU A 250 8.16 8.31 1.02
C LEU A 250 7.95 6.80 0.85
N GLN A 251 9.02 6.02 0.62
CA GLN A 251 8.92 4.55 0.61
C GLN A 251 8.31 3.99 1.90
N VAL A 252 8.61 4.58 3.06
CA VAL A 252 8.01 4.17 4.34
C VAL A 252 6.50 4.37 4.32
N LYS A 253 6.02 5.53 3.86
CA LYS A 253 4.59 5.81 3.69
C LYS A 253 3.91 4.76 2.80
N PHE A 254 4.44 4.54 1.60
CA PHE A 254 3.83 3.60 0.63
C PHE A 254 3.86 2.15 1.14
N THR A 255 4.89 1.77 1.89
CA THR A 255 4.98 0.49 2.58
C THR A 255 3.85 0.29 3.57
N VAL A 256 3.67 1.27 4.44
CA VAL A 256 2.63 1.21 5.47
C VAL A 256 1.24 1.25 4.83
N ASP A 257 1.04 2.07 3.80
CA ASP A 257 -0.22 2.11 3.03
C ASP A 257 -0.54 0.74 2.41
N GLY A 258 0.43 0.08 1.79
CA GLY A 258 0.27 -1.25 1.21
C GLY A 258 -0.06 -2.33 2.25
N ILE A 259 0.58 -2.27 3.43
CA ILE A 259 0.27 -3.17 4.56
C ILE A 259 -1.16 -2.93 5.06
N ILE A 260 -1.55 -1.67 5.28
CA ILE A 260 -2.89 -1.31 5.78
C ILE A 260 -3.99 -1.71 4.80
N GLU A 261 -3.80 -1.47 3.51
CA GLU A 261 -4.76 -1.87 2.48
C GLU A 261 -4.95 -3.40 2.43
N ASN A 262 -3.87 -4.16 2.63
CA ASN A 262 -3.96 -5.61 2.74
C ASN A 262 -4.70 -6.05 4.01
N LEU A 263 -4.42 -5.37 5.14
CA LEU A 263 -5.09 -5.64 6.42
C LEU A 263 -6.59 -5.34 6.36
N ARG A 264 -7.02 -4.22 5.75
CA ARG A 264 -8.42 -3.83 5.61
C ARG A 264 -9.28 -4.86 4.85
N ARG A 265 -8.67 -5.71 4.04
CA ARG A 265 -9.36 -6.81 3.32
C ARG A 265 -9.57 -8.06 4.17
N SER A 266 -9.03 -8.08 5.39
CA SER A 266 -9.07 -9.22 6.30
C SER A 266 -9.93 -8.90 7.53
N LYS A 267 -10.34 -9.95 8.26
CA LYS A 267 -11.00 -9.78 9.56
C LYS A 267 -9.96 -9.48 10.63
N LEU A 268 -9.88 -8.22 11.05
CA LEU A 268 -8.86 -7.76 11.99
C LEU A 268 -9.07 -8.25 13.42
N ARG A 269 -7.96 -8.54 14.08
CA ARG A 269 -7.85 -8.89 15.51
C ARG A 269 -6.61 -8.24 16.07
N PHE A 270 -6.78 -7.45 17.13
CA PHE A 270 -5.70 -6.68 17.74
C PHE A 270 -5.25 -7.35 19.04
N VAL A 271 -3.93 -7.36 19.26
CA VAL A 271 -3.31 -7.75 20.53
C VAL A 271 -2.46 -6.57 20.97
N HIS A 272 -2.86 -5.89 22.06
CA HIS A 272 -2.12 -4.75 22.60
C HIS A 272 -1.10 -5.24 23.63
N CYS A 273 0.18 -5.12 23.29
CA CYS A 273 1.28 -5.44 24.19
C CYS A 273 1.75 -4.16 24.89
N LEU A 274 1.68 -4.14 26.24
CA LEU A 274 2.07 -2.98 27.05
C LEU A 274 3.43 -3.22 27.72
N LEU A 275 4.27 -2.19 27.74
CA LEU A 275 5.53 -2.23 28.47
C LEU A 275 5.29 -2.04 29.98
N PRO A 276 5.76 -2.96 30.84
CA PRO A 276 5.62 -2.80 32.29
C PRO A 276 6.56 -1.74 32.87
N GLN A 277 7.69 -1.48 32.20
CA GLN A 277 8.69 -0.47 32.56
C GLN A 277 9.42 0.02 31.29
N HIS A 278 10.03 1.20 31.31
CA HIS A 278 10.65 1.80 30.12
C HIS A 278 11.83 0.99 29.55
N ASN A 279 12.56 0.27 30.40
CA ASN A 279 13.68 -0.60 30.03
C ASN A 279 13.27 -2.06 29.76
N ALA A 280 11.97 -2.37 29.76
CA ALA A 280 11.50 -3.74 29.50
C ALA A 280 11.88 -4.17 28.07
N GLY A 281 12.53 -5.33 27.94
CA GLY A 281 12.94 -5.88 26.64
C GLY A 281 14.21 -5.28 26.03
N LEU A 282 14.88 -4.35 26.71
CA LEU A 282 16.22 -3.89 26.32
C LEU A 282 17.26 -4.97 26.68
N CYS A 283 17.63 -5.80 25.70
CA CYS A 283 18.71 -6.78 25.79
C CYS A 283 20.10 -6.16 25.55
N ASP A 284 20.33 -4.92 25.95
CA ASP A 284 21.65 -4.29 25.81
C ASP A 284 22.62 -4.95 26.81
N LEU A 285 23.39 -5.93 26.33
CA LEU A 285 24.37 -6.72 27.09
C LEU A 285 25.40 -5.85 27.85
N LYS A 286 25.55 -4.58 27.46
CA LYS A 286 26.47 -3.62 28.08
C LYS A 286 25.92 -2.91 29.31
N ALA A 287 24.61 -2.72 29.44
CA ALA A 287 24.04 -1.98 30.56
C ALA A 287 24.03 -2.80 31.86
N SER A 288 23.94 -4.14 31.75
CA SER A 288 24.05 -5.04 32.92
C SER A 288 25.47 -5.18 33.48
N LEU A 289 26.51 -4.68 32.80
CA LEU A 289 27.91 -4.76 33.24
C LEU A 289 28.44 -3.48 33.90
N MET A 290 27.65 -2.39 33.91
CA MET A 290 28.10 -1.06 34.38
C MET A 290 27.44 -0.60 35.68
N MET A 291 26.60 -1.43 36.33
CA MET A 291 26.06 -1.17 37.66
C MET A 291 26.57 -2.24 38.62
N PRO A 292 27.68 -2.02 39.35
CA PRO A 292 28.12 -2.95 40.37
C PRO A 292 27.14 -2.89 41.55
N ASN A 293 26.61 -4.06 41.92
CA ASN A 293 26.04 -4.46 43.20
C ASN A 293 25.72 -3.33 44.20
N ASN A 294 24.42 -3.05 44.38
CA ASN A 294 23.93 -2.80 45.72
C ASN A 294 22.99 -3.95 46.10
N THR A 295 23.60 -4.98 46.68
CA THR A 295 22.95 -6.11 47.32
C THR A 295 22.13 -5.63 48.51
N ASN A 296 20.81 -5.86 48.43
CA ASN A 296 19.86 -6.14 49.52
C ASN A 296 18.54 -5.44 49.23
N ASN A 297 17.59 -6.17 48.63
CA ASN A 297 16.23 -6.30 49.13
C ASN A 297 15.43 -7.28 48.26
N SER A 298 14.95 -8.33 48.91
CA SER A 298 13.68 -9.05 48.70
C SER A 298 13.08 -9.05 47.29
N SER A 299 12.96 -10.25 46.70
CA SER A 299 11.96 -10.63 45.68
C SER A 299 11.75 -9.59 44.58
N GLU A 300 12.34 -9.82 43.41
CA GLU A 300 12.13 -9.05 42.17
C GLU A 300 10.65 -9.09 41.74
N ASP A 301 9.78 -8.39 42.46
CA ASP A 301 8.53 -7.88 41.94
C ASP A 301 8.93 -6.95 40.80
N ILE A 302 8.63 -7.35 39.56
CA ILE A 302 8.72 -6.49 38.39
C ILE A 302 7.90 -5.24 38.73
N LEU A 303 8.58 -4.18 39.17
CA LEU A 303 7.93 -3.00 39.71
C LEU A 303 7.22 -2.29 38.56
N LEU A 304 5.92 -2.54 38.43
CA LEU A 304 5.09 -2.01 37.36
C LEU A 304 5.13 -0.48 37.40
N ASN A 305 5.62 0.16 36.34
CA ASN A 305 5.56 1.61 36.20
C ASN A 305 4.12 2.02 35.87
N VAL A 306 3.32 2.23 36.91
CA VAL A 306 1.88 2.57 36.80
C VAL A 306 1.64 3.83 35.94
N PRO A 307 2.40 4.94 36.09
CA PRO A 307 2.27 6.09 35.20
C PRO A 307 2.47 5.76 33.71
N LEU A 308 3.51 4.97 33.38
CA LEU A 308 3.79 4.52 32.01
C LEU A 308 2.64 3.66 31.47
N VAL A 309 2.18 2.67 32.23
CA VAL A 309 1.06 1.81 31.82
C VAL A 309 -0.22 2.62 31.63
N ARG A 310 -0.49 3.60 32.51
CA ARG A 310 -1.64 4.50 32.37
C ARG A 310 -1.57 5.36 31.11
N SER A 311 -0.38 5.88 30.78
CA SER A 311 -0.13 6.60 29.53
C SER A 311 -0.41 5.69 28.33
N GLN A 312 0.13 4.47 28.30
CA GLN A 312 -0.10 3.53 27.20
C GLN A 312 -1.57 3.14 27.05
N LEU A 313 -2.29 2.88 28.15
CA LEU A 313 -3.73 2.55 28.11
C LEU A 313 -4.58 3.66 27.52
N ARG A 314 -4.23 4.93 27.79
CA ARG A 314 -4.88 6.11 27.19
C ARG A 314 -4.48 6.28 25.73
N GLY A 315 -3.17 6.23 25.44
CA GLY A 315 -2.62 6.46 24.11
C GLY A 315 -3.07 5.43 23.08
N CYS A 316 -3.19 4.16 23.48
CA CYS A 316 -3.73 3.09 22.64
C CYS A 316 -5.27 3.07 22.60
N GLN A 317 -5.95 4.00 23.27
CA GLN A 317 -7.42 4.12 23.33
C GLN A 317 -8.14 2.86 23.86
N ILE A 318 -7.47 2.08 24.71
CA ILE A 318 -8.02 0.82 25.24
C ILE A 318 -9.21 1.09 26.16
N LEU A 319 -9.13 2.14 26.98
CA LEU A 319 -10.23 2.51 27.88
C LEU A 319 -11.47 2.96 27.12
N ASP A 320 -11.30 3.72 26.04
CA ASP A 320 -12.41 4.20 25.22
C ASP A 320 -13.02 3.05 24.43
N ALA A 321 -12.20 2.13 23.91
CA ALA A 321 -12.66 0.91 23.27
C ALA A 321 -13.49 0.05 24.23
N LEU A 322 -13.05 -0.12 25.48
CA LEU A 322 -13.79 -0.86 26.50
C LEU A 322 -15.10 -0.17 26.88
N ARG A 323 -15.13 1.17 26.96
CA ARG A 323 -16.35 1.94 27.21
C ARG A 323 -17.37 1.74 26.09
N LEU A 324 -16.96 1.91 24.83
CA LEU A 324 -17.83 1.69 23.68
C LEU A 324 -18.31 0.23 23.63
N HIS A 325 -17.43 -0.73 23.87
CA HIS A 325 -17.77 -2.15 23.88
C HIS A 325 -18.79 -2.52 24.96
N LYS A 326 -18.70 -1.91 26.15
CA LYS A 326 -19.61 -2.19 27.28
C LYS A 326 -20.96 -1.50 27.13
N GLN A 327 -20.97 -0.26 26.63
CA GLN A 327 -22.19 0.54 26.53
C GLN A 327 -22.94 0.29 25.22
N GLY A 328 -22.23 -0.04 24.15
CA GLY A 328 -22.78 -0.38 22.86
C GLY A 328 -23.17 -1.85 22.73
N PHE A 329 -23.37 -2.25 21.48
CA PHE A 329 -23.77 -3.57 21.03
C PHE A 329 -22.74 -4.10 20.00
N PRO A 330 -21.59 -4.64 20.46
CA PRO A 330 -20.46 -4.97 19.60
C PRO A 330 -20.70 -6.22 18.72
N GLU A 331 -21.67 -7.05 19.08
CA GLU A 331 -22.03 -8.27 18.36
C GLU A 331 -23.30 -8.05 17.53
N HIS A 332 -23.36 -8.58 16.32
CA HIS A 332 -24.49 -8.36 15.42
C HIS A 332 -24.66 -9.50 14.40
N LEU A 333 -25.89 -9.74 13.98
CA LEU A 333 -26.27 -10.78 13.01
C LEU A 333 -27.36 -10.29 12.06
N GLN A 334 -27.36 -10.81 10.83
CA GLN A 334 -28.48 -10.65 9.90
C GLN A 334 -29.71 -11.41 10.41
N TYR A 335 -30.92 -10.90 10.14
CA TYR A 335 -32.16 -11.55 10.62
C TYR A 335 -32.31 -12.99 10.11
N SER A 336 -32.08 -13.24 8.82
CA SER A 336 -32.05 -14.59 8.23
C SER A 336 -31.07 -15.54 8.93
N GLU A 337 -29.90 -15.03 9.31
CA GLU A 337 -28.86 -15.81 9.98
C GLU A 337 -29.25 -16.11 11.43
N PHE A 338 -29.74 -15.12 12.17
CA PHE A 338 -30.22 -15.30 13.54
C PHE A 338 -31.32 -16.36 13.59
N ARG A 339 -32.34 -16.25 12.71
CA ARG A 339 -33.41 -17.22 12.62
C ARG A 339 -32.89 -18.62 12.31
N ARG A 340 -32.01 -18.76 11.32
CA ARG A 340 -31.43 -20.06 10.94
C ARG A 340 -30.68 -20.71 12.10
N ARG A 341 -29.95 -19.92 12.89
CA ARG A 341 -29.13 -20.40 14.02
C ARG A 341 -29.98 -20.72 15.25
N PHE A 342 -30.96 -19.89 15.59
CA PHE A 342 -31.60 -19.92 16.91
C PHE A 342 -33.08 -20.30 16.89
N ALA A 343 -33.71 -20.50 15.73
CA ALA A 343 -35.11 -20.96 15.68
C ALA A 343 -35.36 -22.29 16.42
N VAL A 344 -34.34 -23.14 16.56
CA VAL A 344 -34.43 -24.39 17.33
C VAL A 344 -34.70 -24.17 18.82
N LEU A 345 -34.34 -23.00 19.36
CA LEU A 345 -34.60 -22.62 20.74
C LEU A 345 -36.06 -22.25 20.97
N ALA A 346 -36.76 -21.77 19.94
CA ALA A 346 -38.16 -21.42 20.04
C ALA A 346 -39.07 -22.66 19.88
N PRO A 347 -40.29 -22.65 20.45
CA PRO A 347 -41.32 -23.68 20.22
C PRO A 347 -41.67 -23.86 18.74
N ALA A 348 -42.23 -25.02 18.38
CA ALA A 348 -42.49 -25.36 16.98
C ALA A 348 -43.47 -24.39 16.30
N GLU A 349 -44.38 -23.80 17.07
CA GLU A 349 -45.40 -22.83 16.65
C GLU A 349 -44.77 -21.48 16.27
N ALA A 350 -43.69 -21.10 16.94
CA ALA A 350 -42.93 -19.88 16.69
C ALA A 350 -41.91 -20.04 15.52
N ARG A 351 -41.69 -21.27 15.06
CA ARG A 351 -40.80 -21.56 13.92
C ARG A 351 -41.55 -21.35 12.61
N ALA A 352 -41.52 -20.14 12.09
CA ALA A 352 -42.10 -19.86 10.77
C ALA A 352 -41.46 -20.73 9.67
N GLN A 353 -42.28 -21.52 8.97
CA GLN A 353 -41.86 -22.31 7.80
C GLN A 353 -41.64 -21.38 6.59
N ALA A 354 -40.73 -21.75 5.67
CA ALA A 354 -40.27 -20.86 4.59
C ALA A 354 -41.25 -20.80 3.38
N PRO A 355 -41.27 -19.69 2.61
CA PRO A 355 -40.53 -18.44 2.81
C PRO A 355 -41.34 -17.39 3.61
N VAL A 356 -40.66 -16.67 4.48
CA VAL A 356 -41.24 -15.62 5.33
C VAL A 356 -41.09 -14.28 4.62
N LEU A 357 -42.18 -13.49 4.51
CA LEU A 357 -42.15 -12.17 3.86
C LEU A 357 -41.43 -11.10 4.70
N ASP A 358 -41.52 -11.18 6.04
CA ASP A 358 -40.87 -10.24 6.96
C ASP A 358 -39.97 -10.99 7.95
N GLU A 359 -38.66 -10.93 7.72
CA GLU A 359 -37.67 -11.59 8.57
C GLU A 359 -37.53 -10.92 9.94
N ARG A 360 -37.77 -9.60 10.05
CA ARG A 360 -37.65 -8.87 11.30
C ARG A 360 -38.75 -9.31 12.27
N ALA A 361 -39.99 -9.32 11.81
CA ALA A 361 -41.13 -9.77 12.62
C ALA A 361 -40.95 -11.23 13.10
N ALA A 362 -40.42 -12.11 12.24
CA ALA A 362 -40.14 -13.49 12.64
C ALA A 362 -39.05 -13.59 13.71
N VAL A 363 -38.03 -12.74 13.67
CA VAL A 363 -37.02 -12.65 14.73
C VAL A 363 -37.61 -12.09 16.02
N GLU A 364 -38.49 -11.10 15.96
CA GLU A 364 -39.22 -10.57 17.14
C GLU A 364 -40.04 -11.67 17.84
N VAL A 365 -40.74 -12.52 17.08
CA VAL A 365 -41.46 -13.67 17.64
C VAL A 365 -40.51 -14.66 18.32
N ILE A 366 -39.37 -14.97 17.71
CA ILE A 366 -38.37 -15.86 18.33
C ILE A 366 -37.82 -15.24 19.62
N LEU A 367 -37.47 -13.95 19.59
CA LEU A 367 -36.97 -13.21 20.75
C LEU A 367 -37.98 -13.19 21.90
N ALA A 368 -39.28 -13.11 21.63
CA ALA A 368 -40.31 -13.16 22.67
C ALA A 368 -40.34 -14.51 23.42
N HIS A 369 -39.84 -15.59 22.81
CA HIS A 369 -39.71 -16.91 23.43
C HIS A 369 -38.32 -17.14 24.04
N LEU A 370 -37.36 -16.25 23.77
CA LEU A 370 -36.05 -16.28 24.37
C LEU A 370 -36.10 -15.43 25.64
N ASP A 371 -35.62 -15.95 26.77
CA ASP A 371 -35.50 -15.20 28.03
C ASP A 371 -34.33 -14.18 27.97
N LEU A 372 -34.41 -13.25 27.02
CA LEU A 372 -33.47 -12.16 26.84
C LEU A 372 -34.08 -10.85 27.29
N ASP A 373 -33.40 -10.17 28.20
CA ASP A 373 -33.78 -8.82 28.58
C ASP A 373 -33.62 -7.85 27.39
N SER A 374 -34.59 -6.94 27.24
CA SER A 374 -34.60 -5.91 26.19
C SER A 374 -33.36 -5.02 26.26
N SER A 375 -32.70 -4.86 27.42
CA SER A 375 -31.44 -4.10 27.52
C SER A 375 -30.26 -4.74 26.76
N VAL A 376 -30.32 -6.06 26.50
CA VAL A 376 -29.21 -6.87 25.96
C VAL A 376 -29.13 -6.80 24.43
N TYR A 377 -30.22 -6.44 23.75
CA TYR A 377 -30.27 -6.40 22.28
C TYR A 377 -30.95 -5.14 21.74
N ARG A 378 -30.69 -4.82 20.47
CA ARG A 378 -31.39 -3.79 19.69
C ARG A 378 -31.68 -4.30 18.29
N LEU A 379 -32.85 -3.96 17.77
CA LEU A 379 -33.28 -4.31 16.42
C LEU A 379 -32.99 -3.14 15.49
N GLY A 380 -32.13 -3.36 14.50
CA GLY A 380 -31.85 -2.41 13.43
C GLY A 380 -32.81 -2.54 12.26
N LEU A 381 -32.45 -1.93 11.14
CA LEU A 381 -33.21 -2.01 9.90
C LEU A 381 -33.07 -3.39 9.24
N SER A 382 -31.86 -3.94 9.20
CA SER A 382 -31.55 -5.23 8.54
C SER A 382 -30.92 -6.26 9.47
N GLN A 383 -30.43 -5.82 10.63
CA GLN A 383 -29.63 -6.63 11.55
C GLN A 383 -30.12 -6.51 12.99
N ILE A 384 -29.85 -7.55 13.77
CA ILE A 384 -29.99 -7.54 15.22
C ILE A 384 -28.62 -7.34 15.88
N PHE A 385 -28.59 -6.50 16.90
CA PHE A 385 -27.41 -6.11 17.65
C PHE A 385 -27.50 -6.61 19.08
N PHE A 386 -26.38 -7.03 19.64
CA PHE A 386 -26.26 -7.67 20.94
C PHE A 386 -25.13 -7.08 21.76
N ARG A 387 -25.35 -7.00 23.08
CA ARG A 387 -24.28 -6.81 24.05
C ARG A 387 -23.39 -8.05 24.12
N THR A 388 -22.14 -7.84 24.52
CA THR A 388 -21.12 -8.88 24.61
C THR A 388 -21.60 -10.12 25.37
N GLY A 389 -21.38 -11.30 24.79
CA GLY A 389 -21.69 -12.58 25.41
C GLY A 389 -23.17 -12.98 25.36
N ALA A 390 -24.06 -12.18 24.78
CA ALA A 390 -25.44 -12.59 24.55
C ALA A 390 -25.52 -13.69 23.49
N ILE A 391 -24.81 -13.56 22.36
CA ILE A 391 -24.78 -14.60 21.32
C ILE A 391 -24.16 -15.88 21.88
N SER A 392 -23.06 -15.80 22.63
CA SER A 392 -22.42 -16.98 23.22
C SER A 392 -23.36 -17.75 24.14
N ARG A 393 -24.16 -17.07 24.96
CA ARG A 393 -25.19 -17.71 25.80
C ARG A 393 -26.27 -18.40 24.98
N LEU A 394 -26.73 -17.77 23.90
CA LEU A 394 -27.70 -18.39 22.98
C LEU A 394 -27.11 -19.60 22.25
N GLU A 395 -25.84 -19.54 21.86
CA GLU A 395 -25.13 -20.68 21.24
C GLU A 395 -25.00 -21.84 22.22
N GLU A 396 -24.68 -21.57 23.50
CA GLU A 396 -24.63 -22.59 24.54
C GLU A 396 -26.00 -23.25 24.77
N GLN A 397 -27.07 -22.46 24.89
CA GLN A 397 -28.43 -23.00 24.98
C GLN A 397 -28.80 -23.86 23.77
N ARG A 398 -28.41 -23.41 22.57
CA ARG A 398 -28.67 -24.14 21.33
C ARG A 398 -27.94 -25.47 21.32
N ASP A 399 -26.68 -25.47 21.72
CA ASP A 399 -25.84 -26.66 21.73
C ASP A 399 -26.35 -27.68 22.76
N LEU A 400 -26.89 -27.23 23.90
CA LEU A 400 -27.59 -28.10 24.86
C LEU A 400 -28.80 -28.80 24.22
N VAL A 401 -29.68 -28.05 23.53
CA VAL A 401 -30.86 -28.64 22.86
C VAL A 401 -30.45 -29.61 21.74
N LEU A 402 -29.37 -29.31 21.02
CA LEU A 402 -28.88 -30.16 19.94
C LEU A 402 -28.11 -31.40 20.43
N THR A 403 -27.65 -31.43 21.69
CA THR A 403 -26.78 -32.49 22.22
C THR A 403 -27.42 -33.89 22.09
N ASP A 404 -28.70 -34.04 22.39
CA ASP A 404 -29.39 -35.33 22.30
C ASP A 404 -29.54 -35.84 20.86
N VAL A 405 -29.85 -34.91 19.93
CA VAL A 405 -29.96 -35.22 18.50
C VAL A 405 -28.60 -35.63 17.94
N ILE A 406 -27.55 -34.89 18.27
CA ILE A 406 -26.18 -35.20 17.85
C ILE A 406 -25.71 -36.52 18.47
N THR A 407 -26.03 -36.81 19.73
CA THR A 407 -25.69 -38.08 20.38
C THR A 407 -26.38 -39.25 19.69
N CYS A 408 -27.67 -39.11 19.36
CA CYS A 408 -28.40 -40.09 18.56
C CYS A 408 -27.75 -40.31 17.19
N PHE A 409 -27.40 -39.24 16.48
CA PHE A 409 -26.73 -39.32 15.19
C PHE A 409 -25.36 -40.02 15.29
N GLN A 410 -24.54 -39.63 16.27
CA GLN A 410 -23.25 -40.27 16.53
C GLN A 410 -23.39 -41.77 16.83
N ALA A 411 -24.41 -42.17 17.59
CA ALA A 411 -24.70 -43.59 17.86
C ALA A 411 -25.04 -44.35 16.57
N HIS A 412 -25.85 -43.76 15.68
CA HIS A 412 -26.14 -44.34 14.37
C HIS A 412 -24.89 -44.48 13.50
N CYS A 413 -24.04 -43.46 13.43
CA CYS A 413 -22.78 -43.49 12.68
C CYS A 413 -21.81 -44.56 13.22
N ARG A 414 -21.62 -44.61 14.55
CA ARG A 414 -20.78 -45.64 15.20
C ARG A 414 -21.33 -47.04 14.94
N GLY A 415 -22.64 -47.22 15.04
CA GLY A 415 -23.31 -48.48 14.73
C GLY A 415 -23.13 -48.91 13.28
N TYR A 416 -23.26 -47.97 12.33
CA TYR A 416 -23.04 -48.23 10.90
C TYR A 416 -21.60 -48.68 10.63
N LEU A 417 -20.61 -47.95 11.15
CA LEU A 417 -19.19 -48.29 11.01
C LEU A 417 -18.86 -49.65 11.64
N ALA A 418 -19.42 -49.94 12.81
CA ALA A 418 -19.23 -51.21 13.51
C ALA A 418 -19.81 -52.39 12.70
N ARG A 419 -21.03 -52.26 12.16
CA ARG A 419 -21.66 -53.29 11.32
C ARG A 419 -20.85 -53.54 10.04
N LYS A 420 -20.38 -52.49 9.36
CA LYS A 420 -19.51 -52.62 8.17
C LYS A 420 -18.19 -53.33 8.50
N LYS A 421 -17.60 -53.03 9.66
CA LYS A 421 -16.40 -53.72 10.15
C LYS A 421 -16.67 -55.18 10.50
N LEU A 422 -17.81 -55.49 11.10
CA LEU A 422 -18.23 -56.86 11.42
C LEU A 422 -18.50 -57.67 10.16
N GLU A 423 -19.17 -57.11 9.16
CA GLU A 423 -19.41 -57.77 7.88
C GLU A 423 -18.09 -58.17 7.20
N LYS A 424 -17.12 -57.25 7.15
CA LYS A 424 -15.76 -57.55 6.68
C LYS A 424 -15.11 -58.70 7.47
N ARG A 425 -15.28 -58.73 8.80
CA ARG A 425 -14.75 -59.81 9.65
C ARG A 425 -15.45 -61.15 9.43
N LYS A 426 -16.77 -61.17 9.21
CA LYS A 426 -17.52 -62.40 8.91
C LYS A 426 -17.06 -63.02 7.58
N VAL A 427 -16.85 -62.18 6.56
CA VAL A 427 -16.27 -62.62 5.28
C VAL A 427 -14.86 -63.16 5.49
N GLN A 428 -14.01 -62.47 6.26
CA GLN A 428 -12.66 -62.93 6.59
C GLN A 428 -12.67 -64.27 7.34
N GLU A 429 -13.55 -64.45 8.33
CA GLU A 429 -13.67 -65.70 9.08
C GLU A 429 -14.07 -66.87 8.16
N THR A 430 -15.05 -66.64 7.29
CA THR A 430 -15.52 -67.65 6.33
C THR A 430 -14.42 -68.01 5.33
N ALA A 431 -13.71 -66.99 4.82
CA ALA A 431 -12.54 -67.18 3.96
C ALA A 431 -11.44 -67.99 4.66
N ILE A 432 -11.12 -67.68 5.93
CA ILE A 432 -10.12 -68.42 6.72
C ILE A 432 -10.52 -69.90 6.84
N ARG A 433 -11.78 -70.19 7.20
CA ARG A 433 -12.27 -71.59 7.31
C ARG A 433 -12.20 -72.32 5.96
N CYS A 434 -12.62 -71.66 4.88
CA CYS A 434 -12.58 -72.22 3.53
C CYS A 434 -11.14 -72.52 3.08
N ILE A 435 -10.23 -71.55 3.25
CA ILE A 435 -8.79 -71.70 2.95
C ILE A 435 -8.21 -72.86 3.75
N GLN A 436 -8.42 -72.91 5.07
CA GLN A 436 -7.92 -73.99 5.91
C GLN A 436 -8.45 -75.37 5.47
N LYS A 437 -9.75 -75.49 5.15
CA LYS A 437 -10.34 -76.73 4.66
C LYS A 437 -9.75 -77.16 3.31
N ASN A 438 -9.62 -76.22 2.37
CA ASN A 438 -9.07 -76.47 1.05
C ASN A 438 -7.59 -76.85 1.11
N VAL A 439 -6.79 -76.18 1.94
CA VAL A 439 -5.38 -76.54 2.14
C VAL A 439 -5.25 -77.96 2.68
N ARG A 440 -6.05 -78.36 3.69
CA ARG A 440 -6.02 -79.74 4.21
C ARG A 440 -6.39 -80.78 3.13
N LYS A 441 -7.44 -80.51 2.34
CA LYS A 441 -7.85 -81.40 1.24
C LYS A 441 -6.78 -81.46 0.14
N PHE A 442 -6.20 -80.32 -0.22
CA PHE A 442 -5.11 -80.25 -1.19
C PHE A 442 -3.89 -81.04 -0.74
N LEU A 443 -3.47 -80.93 0.53
CA LEU A 443 -2.35 -81.73 1.05
C LEU A 443 -2.59 -83.24 0.93
N GLY A 444 -3.84 -83.71 1.09
CA GLY A 444 -4.19 -85.12 0.90
C GLY A 444 -4.28 -85.57 -0.57
N VAL A 445 -4.62 -84.66 -1.49
CA VAL A 445 -4.88 -84.98 -2.90
C VAL A 445 -3.70 -84.64 -3.81
N ARG A 446 -2.77 -83.78 -3.39
CA ARG A 446 -1.64 -83.29 -4.20
C ARG A 446 -0.78 -84.43 -4.75
N GLU A 447 -0.56 -85.46 -3.96
CA GLU A 447 0.24 -86.63 -4.36
C GLU A 447 -0.57 -87.66 -5.17
N TRP A 448 -1.90 -87.52 -5.31
CA TRP A 448 -2.74 -88.49 -6.02
C TRP A 448 -2.52 -88.43 -7.55
N PRO A 449 -2.18 -89.54 -8.24
CA PRO A 449 -1.86 -89.52 -9.67
C PRO A 449 -2.97 -88.96 -10.58
N TRP A 450 -4.24 -89.30 -10.30
CA TRP A 450 -5.38 -88.78 -11.06
C TRP A 450 -5.55 -87.27 -10.93
N TRP A 451 -5.26 -86.71 -9.76
CA TRP A 451 -5.24 -85.25 -9.57
C TRP A 451 -4.13 -84.58 -10.36
N ARG A 452 -2.92 -85.16 -10.38
CA ARG A 452 -1.81 -84.64 -11.20
C ARG A 452 -2.13 -84.67 -12.69
N LEU A 453 -2.80 -85.73 -13.16
CA LEU A 453 -3.29 -85.82 -14.54
C LEU A 453 -4.33 -84.74 -14.83
N LEU A 454 -5.34 -84.60 -13.98
CA LEU A 454 -6.37 -83.57 -14.11
C LEU A 454 -5.75 -82.18 -14.18
N VAL A 455 -4.86 -81.80 -13.25
CA VAL A 455 -4.19 -80.49 -13.25
C VAL A 455 -3.38 -80.25 -14.53
N ARG A 456 -2.77 -81.28 -15.13
CA ARG A 456 -2.04 -81.16 -16.41
C ARG A 456 -2.97 -81.04 -17.61
N VAL A 457 -4.14 -81.70 -17.58
CA VAL A 457 -5.05 -81.80 -18.73
C VAL A 457 -6.12 -80.71 -18.74
N THR A 458 -6.63 -80.28 -17.58
CA THR A 458 -7.64 -79.21 -17.46
C THR A 458 -7.26 -77.90 -18.16
N PRO A 459 -6.02 -77.37 -18.07
CA PRO A 459 -5.65 -76.15 -18.84
C PRO A 459 -5.63 -76.37 -20.36
N LEU A 460 -5.60 -77.61 -20.84
CA LEU A 460 -5.71 -77.93 -22.27
C LEU A 460 -7.19 -77.96 -22.75
N LEU A 461 -8.15 -77.99 -21.81
CA LEU A 461 -9.60 -78.01 -22.04
C LEU A 461 -10.17 -76.57 -21.94
N ASN A 462 -9.87 -75.76 -22.95
CA ASN A 462 -9.93 -74.29 -22.88
C ASN A 462 -11.32 -73.64 -23.14
N VAL A 463 -12.40 -74.40 -23.31
CA VAL A 463 -13.61 -73.88 -24.00
C VAL A 463 -14.73 -73.39 -23.08
N HIS A 464 -14.98 -74.03 -21.93
CA HIS A 464 -16.13 -73.65 -21.06
C HIS A 464 -15.80 -72.57 -20.02
N ARG A 465 -14.55 -72.49 -19.58
CA ARG A 465 -14.09 -71.48 -18.62
C ARG A 465 -13.97 -70.08 -19.28
N THR A 466 -13.67 -70.04 -20.57
CA THR A 466 -13.47 -68.81 -21.32
C THR A 466 -14.77 -68.04 -21.57
N GLU A 467 -15.93 -68.69 -21.70
CA GLU A 467 -17.20 -68.00 -21.97
C GLU A 467 -17.74 -67.23 -20.75
N GLU A 468 -17.67 -67.82 -19.56
CA GLU A 468 -18.09 -67.15 -18.31
C GLU A 468 -17.10 -66.04 -17.89
N GLU A 469 -15.79 -66.29 -18.04
CA GLU A 469 -14.77 -65.26 -17.90
C GLU A 469 -14.96 -64.13 -18.92
N LEU A 470 -15.33 -64.45 -20.17
CA LEU A 470 -15.62 -63.45 -21.20
C LEU A 470 -16.90 -62.66 -20.91
N ARG A 471 -17.93 -63.26 -20.29
CA ARG A 471 -19.12 -62.52 -19.86
C ARG A 471 -18.82 -61.57 -18.69
N THR A 472 -18.17 -62.06 -17.63
CA THR A 472 -17.81 -61.23 -16.47
C THR A 472 -16.88 -60.08 -16.86
N THR A 473 -15.86 -60.35 -17.68
CA THR A 473 -14.97 -59.30 -18.20
C THR A 473 -15.69 -58.32 -19.12
N LYS A 474 -16.69 -58.74 -19.90
CA LYS A 474 -17.54 -57.82 -20.68
C LYS A 474 -18.35 -56.89 -19.78
N ASP A 475 -19.00 -57.41 -18.74
CA ASP A 475 -19.80 -56.60 -17.81
C ASP A 475 -18.93 -55.60 -17.04
N GLU A 476 -17.74 -56.03 -16.59
CA GLU A 476 -16.75 -55.15 -15.95
C GLU A 476 -16.25 -54.08 -16.92
N LEU A 477 -15.98 -54.45 -18.18
CA LEU A 477 -15.53 -53.53 -19.22
C LEU A 477 -16.60 -52.46 -19.51
N GLU A 478 -17.88 -52.83 -19.57
CA GLU A 478 -18.98 -51.88 -19.76
C GLU A 478 -19.11 -50.90 -18.59
N SER A 479 -19.03 -51.40 -17.35
CA SER A 479 -19.06 -50.57 -16.14
C SER A 479 -17.90 -49.58 -16.07
N VAL A 480 -16.68 -50.05 -16.38
CA VAL A 480 -15.47 -49.20 -16.41
C VAL A 480 -15.58 -48.17 -17.54
N ARG A 481 -16.06 -48.55 -18.73
CA ARG A 481 -16.30 -47.61 -19.83
C ARG A 481 -17.29 -46.51 -19.46
N ALA A 482 -18.42 -46.85 -18.83
CA ALA A 482 -19.40 -45.86 -18.39
C ALA A 482 -18.87 -44.91 -17.29
N ARG A 483 -18.00 -45.41 -16.40
CA ARG A 483 -17.31 -44.55 -15.42
C ARG A 483 -16.26 -43.66 -16.07
N LEU A 484 -15.49 -44.19 -17.02
CA LEU A 484 -14.49 -43.44 -17.77
C LEU A 484 -15.15 -42.28 -18.51
N GLU A 485 -16.25 -42.53 -19.22
CA GLU A 485 -16.96 -41.49 -19.98
C GLU A 485 -17.45 -40.35 -19.08
N ARG A 486 -17.98 -40.66 -17.88
CA ARG A 486 -18.38 -39.63 -16.90
C ARG A 486 -17.20 -38.79 -16.42
N VAL A 487 -16.10 -39.45 -16.04
CA VAL A 487 -14.90 -38.76 -15.56
C VAL A 487 -14.26 -37.93 -16.68
N GLU A 488 -14.29 -38.40 -17.93
CA GLU A 488 -13.79 -37.65 -19.07
C GLU A 488 -14.64 -36.41 -19.37
N LYS A 489 -15.97 -36.51 -19.25
CA LYS A 489 -16.89 -35.37 -19.34
C LYS A 489 -16.61 -34.33 -18.26
N GLU A 490 -16.49 -34.75 -17.00
CA GLU A 490 -16.15 -33.88 -15.87
C GLU A 490 -14.77 -33.23 -16.04
N ARG A 491 -13.76 -34.00 -16.45
CA ARG A 491 -12.41 -33.50 -16.74
C ARG A 491 -12.43 -32.48 -17.88
N GLY A 492 -13.20 -32.73 -18.94
CA GLY A 492 -13.36 -31.82 -20.07
C GLY A 492 -13.98 -30.49 -19.63
N TYR A 493 -15.03 -30.53 -18.82
CA TYR A 493 -15.66 -29.34 -18.24
C TYR A 493 -14.68 -28.55 -17.37
N LEU A 494 -13.99 -29.21 -16.43
CA LEU A 494 -13.02 -28.57 -15.54
C LEU A 494 -11.83 -27.98 -16.31
N LYS A 495 -11.37 -28.66 -17.37
CA LYS A 495 -10.31 -28.15 -18.24
C LYS A 495 -10.75 -26.88 -18.96
N TYR A 496 -11.96 -26.87 -19.52
CA TYR A 496 -12.53 -25.67 -20.17
C TYR A 496 -12.69 -24.51 -19.17
N GLU A 497 -13.17 -24.79 -17.96
CA GLU A 497 -13.31 -23.76 -16.92
C GLU A 497 -11.95 -23.22 -16.48
N ASN A 498 -10.93 -24.08 -16.35
CA ASN A 498 -9.58 -23.65 -16.01
C ASN A 498 -8.95 -22.81 -17.13
N GLU A 499 -9.06 -23.21 -18.40
CA GLU A 499 -8.60 -22.42 -19.55
C GLU A 499 -9.29 -21.04 -19.60
N LYS A 500 -10.59 -20.98 -19.30
CA LYS A 500 -11.33 -19.72 -19.21
C LYS A 500 -10.81 -18.83 -18.08
N LEU A 501 -10.49 -19.41 -16.92
CA LEU A 501 -9.93 -18.66 -15.78
C LEU A 501 -8.49 -18.21 -16.05
N GLU A 502 -7.67 -19.04 -16.70
CA GLU A 502 -6.31 -18.71 -17.13
C GLU A 502 -6.31 -17.58 -18.16
N SER A 503 -7.23 -17.60 -19.12
CA SER A 503 -7.42 -16.52 -20.10
C SER A 503 -7.79 -15.19 -19.42
N ARG A 504 -8.77 -15.21 -18.51
CA ARG A 504 -9.12 -14.02 -17.69
C ARG A 504 -7.95 -13.54 -16.84
N LEU A 505 -7.14 -14.45 -16.30
CA LEU A 505 -5.95 -14.08 -15.53
C LEU A 505 -4.90 -13.42 -16.43
N ALA A 506 -4.69 -13.93 -17.64
CA ALA A 506 -3.78 -13.32 -18.61
C ALA A 506 -4.24 -11.92 -19.03
N GLU A 507 -5.53 -11.73 -19.30
CA GLU A 507 -6.15 -10.44 -19.62
C GLU A 507 -5.92 -9.41 -18.50
N VAL A 508 -6.31 -9.76 -17.26
CA VAL A 508 -6.10 -8.87 -16.09
C VAL A 508 -4.60 -8.58 -15.85
N THR A 509 -3.72 -9.52 -16.17
CA THR A 509 -2.26 -9.31 -16.06
C THR A 509 -1.75 -8.34 -17.12
N ALA A 510 -2.27 -8.42 -18.34
CA ALA A 510 -1.95 -7.50 -19.42
C ALA A 510 -2.43 -6.08 -19.09
N ASP A 511 -3.69 -5.93 -18.66
CA ASP A 511 -4.26 -4.65 -18.23
C ASP A 511 -3.42 -4.02 -17.11
N LEU A 512 -3.03 -4.82 -16.11
CA LEU A 512 -2.18 -4.36 -15.02
C LEU A 512 -0.81 -3.89 -15.51
N SER A 513 -0.23 -4.54 -16.51
CA SER A 513 1.04 -4.13 -17.10
C SER A 513 0.92 -2.84 -17.90
N GLU A 514 -0.20 -2.63 -18.61
CA GLU A 514 -0.47 -1.41 -19.36
C GLU A 514 -0.69 -0.21 -18.42
N GLU A 515 -1.50 -0.37 -17.39
CA GLU A 515 -1.69 0.61 -16.32
C GLU A 515 -0.37 0.97 -15.64
N HIS A 516 0.49 -0.03 -15.39
CA HIS A 516 1.82 0.20 -14.83
C HIS A 516 2.70 1.03 -15.75
N ASN A 517 2.74 0.73 -17.05
CA ASN A 517 3.53 1.50 -18.02
C ASN A 517 3.01 2.94 -18.14
N THR A 518 1.69 3.12 -18.12
CA THR A 518 1.05 4.44 -18.15
C THR A 518 1.39 5.26 -16.90
N ALA A 519 1.33 4.65 -15.71
CA ALA A 519 1.74 5.28 -14.46
C ALA A 519 3.23 5.64 -14.45
N HIS A 520 4.09 4.80 -15.03
CA HIS A 520 5.52 5.07 -15.15
C HIS A 520 5.81 6.29 -16.02
N LEU A 521 5.20 6.37 -17.22
CA LEU A 521 5.36 7.49 -18.13
C LEU A 521 4.79 8.79 -17.53
N ALA A 522 3.68 8.72 -16.81
CA ALA A 522 3.14 9.85 -16.07
C ALA A 522 4.11 10.34 -14.97
N GLY A 523 4.79 9.41 -14.30
CA GLY A 523 5.80 9.73 -13.30
C GLY A 523 7.02 10.44 -13.87
N GLU A 524 7.56 9.98 -15.00
CA GLU A 524 8.68 10.65 -15.67
C GLU A 524 8.32 12.07 -16.11
N ARG A 525 7.09 12.27 -16.62
CA ARG A 525 6.58 13.61 -16.97
C ARG A 525 6.47 14.52 -15.76
N LEU A 526 6.00 14.01 -14.62
CA LEU A 526 5.90 14.81 -13.40
C LEU A 526 7.28 15.14 -12.81
N GLU A 527 8.24 14.20 -12.84
CA GLU A 527 9.63 14.48 -12.42
C GLU A 527 10.26 15.60 -13.28
N ALA A 528 10.03 15.59 -14.59
CA ALA A 528 10.48 16.64 -15.49
C ALA A 528 9.82 18.00 -15.20
N GLU A 529 8.50 18.02 -14.96
CA GLU A 529 7.76 19.24 -14.60
C GLU A 529 8.22 19.81 -13.25
N GLN A 530 8.46 18.95 -12.25
CA GLN A 530 9.01 19.36 -10.95
C GLN A 530 10.41 19.97 -11.07
N ALA A 531 11.28 19.40 -11.92
CA ALA A 531 12.61 19.94 -12.16
C ALA A 531 12.57 21.32 -12.84
N GLU A 532 11.67 21.50 -13.81
CA GLU A 532 11.46 22.80 -14.47
C GLU A 532 10.84 23.83 -13.52
N ARG A 533 9.85 23.43 -12.71
CA ARG A 533 9.26 24.28 -11.68
C ARG A 533 10.31 24.78 -10.69
N MET A 534 11.21 23.90 -10.24
CA MET A 534 12.31 24.28 -9.34
C MET A 534 13.29 25.27 -10.00
N LYS A 535 13.58 25.13 -11.30
CA LYS A 535 14.39 26.13 -12.03
C LYS A 535 13.69 27.47 -12.11
N LEU A 536 12.38 27.47 -12.42
CA LEU A 536 11.58 28.69 -12.51
C LEU A 536 11.46 29.39 -11.16
N GLU A 537 11.29 28.65 -10.06
CA GLU A 537 11.27 29.21 -8.70
C GLU A 537 12.59 29.92 -8.36
N LYS A 538 13.74 29.32 -8.70
CA LYS A 538 15.05 29.98 -8.53
C LYS A 538 15.20 31.25 -9.38
N GLU A 539 14.69 31.22 -10.61
CA GLU A 539 14.75 32.37 -11.49
C GLU A 539 13.84 33.51 -11.00
N VAL A 540 12.67 33.18 -10.46
CA VAL A 540 11.78 34.15 -9.82
C VAL A 540 12.45 34.77 -8.59
N GLU A 541 13.08 33.98 -7.72
CA GLU A 541 13.83 34.51 -6.57
C GLU A 541 14.97 35.44 -7.00
N ARG A 542 15.72 35.05 -8.03
CA ARG A 542 16.80 35.87 -8.61
C ARG A 542 16.27 37.19 -9.17
N LEU A 543 15.19 37.15 -9.94
CA LEU A 543 14.56 38.34 -10.50
C LEU A 543 13.98 39.25 -9.40
N GLN A 544 13.37 38.69 -8.36
CA GLN A 544 12.90 39.45 -7.20
C GLN A 544 14.06 40.09 -6.41
N ALA A 545 15.20 39.42 -6.29
CA ALA A 545 16.39 39.99 -5.67
C ALA A 545 16.96 41.15 -6.51
N ASN A 546 17.05 40.98 -7.83
CA ASN A 546 17.49 42.02 -8.75
C ASN A 546 16.56 43.23 -8.75
N MET A 547 15.24 43.00 -8.76
CA MET A 547 14.24 44.07 -8.69
C MET A 547 14.39 44.86 -7.39
N ARG A 548 14.57 44.20 -6.25
CA ARG A 548 14.86 44.85 -4.97
C ARG A 548 16.13 45.69 -5.01
N LEU A 549 17.20 45.17 -5.62
CA LEU A 549 18.45 45.92 -5.78
C LEU A 549 18.25 47.19 -6.62
N VAL A 550 17.60 47.05 -7.78
CA VAL A 550 17.30 48.19 -8.67
C VAL A 550 16.42 49.22 -7.97
N THR A 551 15.37 48.83 -7.25
CA THR A 551 14.54 49.78 -6.49
C THR A 551 15.34 50.52 -5.41
N THR A 552 16.32 49.85 -4.79
CA THR A 552 17.18 50.47 -3.75
C THR A 552 18.15 51.47 -4.37
N VAL A 553 18.74 51.15 -5.53
CA VAL A 553 19.62 52.05 -6.28
C VAL A 553 18.84 53.24 -6.82
N ASN A 554 17.65 53.01 -7.37
CA ASN A 554 16.80 54.08 -7.90
C ASN A 554 16.37 55.05 -6.79
N GLY A 555 16.00 54.55 -5.60
CA GLY A 555 15.68 55.40 -4.46
C GLY A 555 16.89 56.21 -3.95
N LYS A 556 18.11 55.68 -4.02
CA LYS A 556 19.34 56.44 -3.69
C LYS A 556 19.61 57.55 -4.70
N LEU A 557 19.46 57.26 -5.99
CA LEU A 557 19.61 58.25 -7.05
C LEU A 557 18.53 59.34 -6.98
N GLU A 558 17.30 58.99 -6.60
CA GLU A 558 16.24 59.98 -6.35
C GLU A 558 16.58 60.90 -5.17
N MET A 559 17.14 60.37 -4.08
CA MET A 559 17.62 61.20 -2.96
C MET A 559 18.81 62.10 -3.36
N GLU A 560 19.78 61.59 -4.12
CA GLU A 560 20.88 62.42 -4.65
C GLU A 560 20.36 63.51 -5.60
N ARG A 561 19.38 63.20 -6.45
CA ARG A 561 18.75 64.17 -7.35
C ARG A 561 18.04 65.28 -6.57
N GLN A 562 17.31 64.92 -5.52
CA GLN A 562 16.67 65.91 -4.63
C GLN A 562 17.69 66.74 -3.85
N ALA A 563 18.79 66.15 -3.38
CA ALA A 563 19.85 66.88 -2.70
C ALA A 563 20.52 67.90 -3.63
N LEU A 564 20.83 67.51 -4.87
CA LEU A 564 21.36 68.41 -5.89
C LEU A 564 20.35 69.47 -6.33
N GLU A 565 19.05 69.15 -6.44
CA GLU A 565 17.99 70.14 -6.69
C GLU A 565 17.91 71.17 -5.54
N CYS A 566 18.00 70.74 -4.27
CA CYS A 566 18.08 71.65 -3.12
C CYS A 566 19.35 72.52 -3.13
N GLU A 567 20.48 71.96 -3.53
CA GLU A 567 21.76 72.67 -3.63
C GLU A 567 21.72 73.73 -4.76
N VAL A 568 21.16 73.39 -5.93
CA VAL A 568 20.93 74.34 -7.04
C VAL A 568 19.93 75.43 -6.66
N VAL A 569 18.87 75.10 -5.92
CA VAL A 569 17.92 76.11 -5.40
C VAL A 569 18.57 77.00 -4.34
N SER A 570 19.50 76.48 -3.53
CA SER A 570 20.28 77.30 -2.59
C SER A 570 21.28 78.23 -3.28
N VAL A 571 21.89 77.79 -4.38
CA VAL A 571 22.79 78.63 -5.21
C VAL A 571 21.99 79.68 -6.01
N ASN A 572 20.80 79.33 -6.50
CA ASN A 572 19.91 80.30 -7.15
C ASN A 572 19.29 81.32 -6.18
N ASN A 573 19.14 80.98 -4.89
CA ASN A 573 18.70 81.92 -3.86
C ASN A 573 19.83 82.79 -3.27
N VAL A 574 21.10 82.51 -3.59
CA VAL A 574 22.27 83.34 -3.20
C VAL A 574 22.81 84.19 -4.35
N ASN A 575 22.40 83.93 -5.59
CA ASN A 575 22.77 84.74 -6.77
C ASN A 575 21.62 85.64 -7.30
N GLY A 576 20.68 86.01 -6.41
CA GLY A 576 19.83 87.17 -6.63
C GLY A 576 20.56 88.42 -6.15
N ASP A 577 20.87 89.32 -7.07
CA ASP A 577 21.50 90.64 -6.88
C ASP A 577 23.03 90.68 -6.70
N ALA A 578 23.74 90.80 -7.83
CA ALA A 578 24.80 91.78 -8.01
C ALA A 578 25.24 91.83 -9.47
N GLU A 579 24.72 92.80 -10.23
CA GLU A 579 25.49 93.42 -11.31
C GLU A 579 26.75 94.02 -10.68
N HIS A 580 27.92 93.48 -11.01
CA HIS A 580 29.16 94.23 -10.86
C HIS A 580 30.23 93.68 -11.82
N ASP A 581 30.55 94.52 -12.81
CA ASP A 581 31.83 94.53 -13.51
C ASP A 581 32.99 94.41 -12.49
N TYR A 582 33.95 93.53 -12.76
CA TYR A 582 35.39 93.82 -12.91
C TYR A 582 36.18 92.49 -13.09
N ASP A 583 36.92 92.42 -14.19
CA ASP A 583 38.12 91.59 -14.47
C ASP A 583 38.33 90.26 -13.72
N ASP A 584 37.90 89.15 -14.33
CA ASP A 584 38.66 87.88 -14.24
C ASP A 584 38.49 87.00 -15.49
N ALA A 585 39.11 87.45 -16.60
CA ALA A 585 39.03 86.79 -17.90
C ALA A 585 39.83 85.46 -17.99
N ALA A 586 40.58 85.07 -16.95
CA ALA A 586 41.41 83.86 -16.96
C ALA A 586 40.69 82.62 -16.39
N GLU A 587 39.87 82.77 -15.34
CA GLU A 587 39.13 81.64 -14.75
C GLU A 587 37.89 81.23 -15.57
N ALA A 588 37.15 82.20 -16.12
CA ALA A 588 36.01 81.92 -17.02
C ALA A 588 36.45 81.15 -18.29
N SER A 589 37.68 81.36 -18.75
CA SER A 589 38.29 80.64 -19.87
C SER A 589 38.59 79.17 -19.53
N LEU A 590 38.97 78.89 -18.28
CA LEU A 590 39.28 77.54 -17.80
C LEU A 590 38.01 76.71 -17.57
N TYR A 591 36.96 77.33 -17.01
CA TYR A 591 35.64 76.69 -16.85
C TYR A 591 34.92 76.49 -18.19
N LYS A 592 34.99 77.46 -19.11
CA LYS A 592 34.49 77.29 -20.48
C LYS A 592 35.18 76.14 -21.21
N ARG A 593 36.51 76.01 -21.03
CA ARG A 593 37.29 74.91 -21.63
C ARG A 593 37.00 73.55 -20.99
N LYS A 594 36.74 73.49 -19.68
CA LYS A 594 36.26 72.27 -19.00
C LYS A 594 34.84 71.90 -19.41
N TYR A 595 33.95 72.88 -19.57
CA TYR A 595 32.60 72.68 -20.08
C TYR A 595 32.62 72.17 -21.52
N ASP A 596 33.44 72.76 -22.39
CA ASP A 596 33.65 72.30 -23.77
C ASP A 596 34.27 70.90 -23.83
N TRP A 597 35.14 70.54 -22.88
CA TRP A 597 35.69 69.18 -22.76
C TRP A 597 34.64 68.17 -22.29
N CYS A 598 33.87 68.49 -21.25
CA CYS A 598 32.75 67.66 -20.78
C CYS A 598 31.67 67.50 -21.84
N LEU A 599 31.38 68.54 -22.64
CA LEU A 599 30.45 68.45 -23.77
C LEU A 599 30.95 67.47 -24.83
N ARG A 600 32.24 67.54 -25.19
CA ARG A 600 32.85 66.59 -26.13
C ARG A 600 32.88 65.17 -25.57
N GLU A 601 33.14 65.00 -24.27
CA GLU A 601 33.13 63.71 -23.59
C GLU A 601 31.71 63.10 -23.57
N ILE A 602 30.69 63.90 -23.25
CA ILE A 602 29.27 63.51 -23.31
C ILE A 602 28.88 63.15 -24.75
N GLU A 603 29.36 63.88 -25.73
CA GLU A 603 29.06 63.63 -27.15
C GLU A 603 29.76 62.37 -27.67
N LEU A 604 30.97 62.07 -27.17
CA LEU A 604 31.68 60.82 -27.40
C LEU A 604 30.95 59.63 -26.75
N LEU A 605 30.54 59.77 -25.49
CA LEU A 605 29.77 58.75 -24.76
C LEU A 605 28.41 58.50 -25.39
N LYS A 606 27.72 59.55 -25.88
CA LYS A 606 26.48 59.40 -26.64
C LYS A 606 26.69 58.63 -27.95
N LYS A 607 27.81 58.86 -28.64
CA LYS A 607 28.18 58.08 -29.83
C LYS A 607 28.51 56.63 -29.49
N GLN A 608 29.24 56.38 -28.41
CA GLN A 608 29.55 55.02 -27.94
C GLN A 608 28.29 54.26 -27.53
N LEU A 609 27.38 54.90 -26.80
CA LEU A 609 26.11 54.29 -26.40
C LEU A 609 25.25 53.97 -27.63
N LYS A 610 25.21 54.86 -28.62
CA LYS A 610 24.48 54.64 -29.86
C LYS A 610 25.09 53.49 -30.68
N GLN A 611 26.42 53.43 -30.76
CA GLN A 611 27.14 52.33 -31.40
C GLN A 611 26.84 51.00 -30.69
N GLN A 612 26.85 50.98 -29.36
CA GLN A 612 26.54 49.79 -28.58
C GLN A 612 25.09 49.33 -28.78
N GLN A 613 24.14 50.25 -28.88
CA GLN A 613 22.74 49.94 -29.21
C GLN A 613 22.58 49.38 -30.62
N GLU A 614 23.34 49.87 -31.60
CA GLU A 614 23.37 49.34 -32.96
C GLU A 614 23.98 47.93 -32.99
N ASP A 615 25.09 47.71 -32.30
CA ASP A 615 25.74 46.38 -32.19
C ASP A 615 24.85 45.35 -31.47
N ASP A 616 24.16 45.75 -30.38
CA ASP A 616 23.21 44.90 -29.67
C ASP A 616 21.98 44.57 -30.53
N LEU A 617 21.49 45.54 -31.32
CA LEU A 617 20.38 45.33 -32.25
C LEU A 617 20.78 44.32 -33.35
N ASP A 618 21.97 44.45 -33.91
CA ASP A 618 22.49 43.52 -34.90
C ASP A 618 22.69 42.11 -34.32
N HIS A 619 23.18 41.99 -33.09
CA HIS A 619 23.29 40.71 -32.39
C HIS A 619 21.91 40.08 -32.14
N LEU A 620 20.91 40.87 -31.73
CA LEU A 620 19.54 40.40 -31.54
C LEU A 620 18.89 39.98 -32.86
N LEU A 621 19.13 40.70 -33.96
CA LEU A 621 18.65 40.32 -35.28
C LEU A 621 19.28 39.02 -35.77
N LEU A 622 20.57 38.81 -35.52
CA LEU A 622 21.25 37.55 -35.84
C LEU A 622 20.69 36.39 -35.02
N MET A 623 20.48 36.59 -33.72
CA MET A 623 19.88 35.58 -32.83
C MET A 623 18.45 35.24 -33.25
N LYS A 624 17.64 36.26 -33.60
CA LYS A 624 16.29 36.07 -34.14
C LYS A 624 16.31 35.22 -35.40
N LYS A 625 17.21 35.51 -36.35
CA LYS A 625 17.35 34.75 -37.59
C LYS A 625 17.78 33.30 -37.35
N GLN A 626 18.65 33.06 -36.37
CA GLN A 626 19.02 31.70 -35.96
C GLN A 626 17.85 30.94 -35.33
N LEU A 627 17.04 31.60 -34.50
CA LEU A 627 15.86 31.00 -33.88
C LEU A 627 14.76 30.72 -34.92
N GLU A 628 14.52 31.64 -35.85
CA GLU A 628 13.59 31.43 -36.97
C GLU A 628 13.99 30.23 -37.82
N LYS A 629 15.30 30.06 -38.09
CA LYS A 629 15.81 28.88 -38.78
C LYS A 629 15.57 27.59 -37.99
N LYS A 630 15.91 27.56 -36.69
CA LYS A 630 15.65 26.38 -35.84
C LYS A 630 14.17 26.02 -35.76
N VAL A 631 13.29 27.01 -35.75
CA VAL A 631 11.84 26.80 -35.78
C VAL A 631 11.43 26.19 -37.12
N SER A 632 11.94 26.70 -38.24
CA SER A 632 11.69 26.13 -39.58
C SER A 632 12.17 24.67 -39.68
N ASP A 633 13.39 24.38 -39.24
CA ASP A 633 13.96 23.03 -39.25
C ASP A 633 13.11 22.06 -38.41
N ALA A 634 12.62 22.51 -37.23
CA ALA A 634 11.74 21.71 -36.38
C ALA A 634 10.34 21.47 -37.01
N TYR A 635 9.82 22.43 -37.78
CA TYR A 635 8.57 22.25 -38.53
C TYR A 635 8.72 21.20 -39.64
N GLU A 636 9.84 21.23 -40.37
CA GLU A 636 10.14 20.24 -41.40
C GLU A 636 10.29 18.83 -40.80
N GLU A 637 11.04 18.69 -39.71
CA GLU A 637 11.19 17.40 -39.01
C GLU A 637 9.85 16.84 -38.51
N THR A 638 8.98 17.72 -38.00
CA THR A 638 7.63 17.31 -37.55
C THR A 638 6.77 16.80 -38.71
N GLU A 639 6.87 17.43 -39.89
CA GLU A 639 6.13 17.00 -41.08
C GLU A 639 6.67 15.68 -41.64
N GLU A 640 7.99 15.47 -41.64
CA GLU A 640 8.60 14.19 -41.99
C GLU A 640 8.13 13.06 -41.04
N GLN A 641 8.13 13.31 -39.73
CA GLN A 641 7.63 12.36 -38.74
C GLN A 641 6.14 12.03 -38.96
N ARG A 642 5.31 13.02 -39.31
CA ARG A 642 3.89 12.78 -39.67
C ARG A 642 3.76 11.87 -40.89
N GLN A 643 4.60 12.05 -41.91
CA GLN A 643 4.59 11.18 -43.08
C GLN A 643 5.01 9.74 -42.72
N VAL A 644 6.04 9.56 -41.90
CA VAL A 644 6.49 8.25 -41.41
C VAL A 644 5.38 7.54 -40.62
N VAL A 645 4.72 8.25 -39.69
CA VAL A 645 3.59 7.72 -38.93
C VAL A 645 2.45 7.32 -39.88
N GLY A 646 2.15 8.14 -40.89
CA GLY A 646 1.17 7.80 -41.92
C GLY A 646 1.51 6.51 -42.69
N GLN A 647 2.78 6.31 -43.05
CA GLN A 647 3.25 5.09 -43.70
C GLN A 647 3.17 3.87 -42.77
N LEU A 648 3.57 4.01 -41.50
CA LEU A 648 3.49 2.94 -40.51
C LEU A 648 2.03 2.53 -40.25
N LYS A 649 1.10 3.50 -40.19
CA LYS A 649 -0.33 3.21 -40.04
C LYS A 649 -0.88 2.40 -41.21
N ARG A 650 -0.48 2.72 -42.45
CA ARG A 650 -0.84 1.93 -43.64
C ARG A 650 -0.24 0.52 -43.60
N LYS A 651 1.02 0.37 -43.17
CA LYS A 651 1.65 -0.95 -42.99
C LYS A 651 0.95 -1.79 -41.93
N SER A 652 0.60 -1.18 -40.80
CA SER A 652 -0.15 -1.83 -39.73
C SER A 652 -1.52 -2.34 -40.22
N GLN A 653 -2.24 -1.51 -40.99
CA GLN A 653 -3.52 -1.92 -41.56
C GLN A 653 -3.39 -3.10 -42.55
N ARG A 654 -2.33 -3.13 -43.36
CA ARG A 654 -2.05 -4.28 -44.25
C ARG A 654 -1.74 -5.55 -43.48
N LEU A 655 -0.85 -5.49 -42.50
CA LEU A 655 -0.51 -6.64 -41.65
C LEU A 655 -1.74 -7.18 -40.90
N GLN A 656 -2.64 -6.29 -40.48
CA GLN A 656 -3.86 -6.67 -39.80
C GLN A 656 -4.88 -7.34 -40.76
N ALA A 657 -4.93 -6.93 -42.03
CA ALA A 657 -5.69 -7.63 -43.06
C ALA A 657 -5.10 -9.02 -43.35
N GLU A 658 -3.78 -9.12 -43.56
CA GLU A 658 -3.09 -10.40 -43.78
C GLU A 658 -3.28 -11.38 -42.61
N LEU A 659 -3.25 -10.87 -41.37
CA LEU A 659 -3.49 -11.68 -40.17
C LEU A 659 -4.93 -12.21 -40.13
N ASN A 660 -5.91 -11.42 -40.55
CA ASN A 660 -7.30 -11.87 -40.64
C ASN A 660 -7.48 -12.93 -41.74
N ASP A 661 -6.85 -12.76 -42.90
CA ASP A 661 -6.89 -13.75 -43.98
C ASP A 661 -6.24 -15.08 -43.55
N LEU A 662 -5.10 -15.01 -42.84
CA LEU A 662 -4.44 -16.19 -42.28
C LEU A 662 -5.28 -16.90 -41.20
N LYS A 663 -6.03 -16.14 -40.39
CA LYS A 663 -6.97 -16.74 -39.42
C LYS A 663 -8.08 -17.52 -40.13
N ILE A 664 -8.66 -16.96 -41.18
CA ILE A 664 -9.70 -17.65 -41.96
C ILE A 664 -9.14 -18.93 -42.59
N LEU A 665 -7.94 -18.88 -43.17
CA LEU A 665 -7.29 -20.08 -43.72
C LEU A 665 -6.99 -21.14 -42.65
N LEU A 666 -6.59 -20.73 -41.45
CA LEU A 666 -6.36 -21.66 -40.33
C LEU A 666 -7.66 -22.32 -39.87
N GLU A 667 -8.75 -21.55 -39.78
CA GLU A 667 -10.08 -22.07 -39.42
C GLU A 667 -10.60 -23.06 -40.48
N GLU A 668 -10.43 -22.74 -41.77
CA GLU A 668 -10.76 -23.67 -42.85
C GLU A 668 -9.95 -24.96 -42.76
N GLN A 669 -8.64 -24.87 -42.52
CA GLN A 669 -7.77 -26.03 -42.41
C GLN A 669 -8.08 -26.88 -41.17
N ALA A 670 -8.38 -26.23 -40.04
CA ALA A 670 -8.84 -26.90 -38.83
C ALA A 670 -10.18 -27.62 -39.06
N SER A 671 -11.11 -27.00 -39.80
CA SER A 671 -12.38 -27.62 -40.16
C SER A 671 -12.19 -28.86 -41.05
N ARG A 672 -11.29 -28.79 -42.04
CA ARG A 672 -10.93 -29.93 -42.89
C ARG A 672 -10.27 -31.05 -42.10
N ASN A 673 -9.32 -30.74 -41.22
CA ASN A 673 -8.68 -31.73 -40.35
C ASN A 673 -9.70 -32.42 -39.44
N ASN A 674 -10.62 -31.66 -38.83
CA ASN A 674 -11.70 -32.24 -38.04
C ASN A 674 -12.61 -33.16 -38.87
N LEU A 675 -12.85 -32.83 -40.14
CA LEU A 675 -13.64 -33.68 -41.05
C LEU A 675 -12.90 -34.96 -41.43
N LEU A 676 -11.58 -34.86 -41.66
CA LEU A 676 -10.71 -36.01 -41.95
C LEU A 676 -10.58 -36.93 -40.73
N GLU A 677 -10.39 -36.40 -39.53
CA GLU A 677 -10.42 -37.19 -38.30
C GLU A 677 -11.75 -37.92 -38.12
N LYS A 678 -12.88 -37.24 -38.37
CA LYS A 678 -14.22 -37.88 -38.33
C LYS A 678 -14.36 -39.00 -39.37
N LYS A 679 -13.74 -38.87 -40.55
CA LYS A 679 -13.70 -39.93 -41.56
C LYS A 679 -12.78 -41.09 -41.19
N GLN A 680 -11.66 -40.84 -40.51
CA GLN A 680 -10.75 -41.89 -40.02
C GLN A 680 -11.32 -42.67 -38.83
N ARG A 681 -12.18 -42.05 -38.02
CA ARG A 681 -12.84 -42.69 -36.88
C ARG A 681 -14.10 -43.50 -37.25
N LYS A 682 -14.59 -43.36 -38.48
CA LYS A 682 -15.64 -44.19 -39.07
C LYS A 682 -15.00 -45.30 -39.87
#